data_AF-A0A535UJB4-F1
#
_entry.id   AF-A0A535UJB4-F1
#
_cell.length_a   1.000
_cell.length_b   1.000
_cell.length_c   1.000
_cell.angle_alpha   90.00
_cell.angle_beta   90.00
_cell.angle_gamma   90.00
#
_symmetry.space_group_name_H-M   'P 1'
#
loop_
_entity.id
_entity.type
_entity.pdbx_description
1 polymer ?
#
loop_
_entity_poly.entity_id
_entity_poly.type
_entity_poly.pdbx_seq_one_letter_code
_entity_poly.pdbx_strand_id
1 'polypeptide(L)'
;MSPVPSGDPPPTRAYVPPLEPAPVVAVVGRRGRRRRSGSAGPLLLVLLVVVMVGAGRLTEPAAHGRGEIVLEDAPGAGQHPFTASVATGPAPSAATPATGETAPGLSGATAAVITTVRGSQPGFYGGTRNAVSCDAQRLIEDLQKTPAQAAAWAEVEGITPQDIPSFAGGLTGVVLRGDTRVTDHGFIKDHPSVFQAVLETGTRVMVDHFGVPRVRCAGGSPLGPPVAVVIAPRYVGTRWSGFAPAGVSVVTAATQPMTTLVLVDGASAGRWRPAARRTRTLRRRPPRVERCGRDRAPTGRNPMSRMNRRRFLGIAGGAALAASVPWRLHGWRAGAAERLPGSLPFPERPAGMLHPDLVPELANIDHIIIVMMENHSFDNYFGMLPHRVPALNGRVDGWPQLAADGRPTVANTDSKGASYRAFPMPNGCQINGSPTQTWDASHASFAGGAMNGFAAASGQASMGYWDQRILPFYYSLATNFPVCDRYFSSTLCQTYPNRVFMMAATAAGLTTTDSPPPTVKPPNGQIFDVLEAHKISWGCYFTDAPTPGLFGAGYVSARTGKSCFGPSGSPGGTIQAFQAALAANTLPSVTLVEGGYRYSSEENPQDVQTGQAFVAGVIRALFSAPAVWSKSMLIFTYDEGGGYYDHVAPPVAVSPGDGTHPALKPGQQSYGDDYTRLGFRVPTVVVSPWSKAGFTSHTVYDHTSILATIQRRWNLPALTKRDAAAMPLSDCLVASGPAPFATPPQLVAPPPATEQDSKNCSNPGAAGAFPAPGR
;
A
#
# COMPACT_ATOMS: atom_id res chain seq x y z
N MET A 1 -45.02 -56.46 41.09
CA MET A 1 -43.61 -56.91 40.98
C MET A 1 -42.78 -55.78 40.37
N SER A 2 -41.88 -55.23 41.15
CA SER A 2 -40.62 -54.56 40.78
C SER A 2 -39.55 -55.11 41.76
N PRO A 3 -38.23 -54.87 41.67
CA PRO A 3 -37.43 -54.04 40.73
C PRO A 3 -36.09 -54.71 40.27
N VAL A 4 -35.19 -53.94 39.62
CA VAL A 4 -33.70 -53.85 39.77
C VAL A 4 -32.87 -53.92 38.45
N PRO A 5 -31.74 -53.15 38.34
CA PRO A 5 -31.11 -52.65 37.11
C PRO A 5 -29.65 -53.15 36.87
N SER A 6 -29.01 -52.72 35.76
CA SER A 6 -27.54 -52.68 35.51
C SER A 6 -27.31 -52.07 34.11
N GLY A 7 -26.21 -51.42 33.72
CA GLY A 7 -24.89 -51.09 34.27
C GLY A 7 -24.02 -50.57 33.09
N ASP A 8 -23.06 -49.67 33.36
CA ASP A 8 -22.14 -49.10 32.34
C ASP A 8 -21.24 -50.15 31.66
N PRO A 9 -20.77 -49.92 30.41
CA PRO A 9 -19.62 -50.64 29.86
C PRO A 9 -18.27 -49.92 30.12
N PRO A 10 -17.16 -50.67 30.30
CA PRO A 10 -15.82 -50.18 30.65
C PRO A 10 -15.01 -49.63 29.45
N PRO A 11 -13.86 -48.94 29.70
CA PRO A 11 -13.03 -48.38 28.63
C PRO A 11 -12.19 -49.44 27.92
N THR A 12 -12.18 -49.42 26.59
CA THR A 12 -11.26 -50.22 25.77
C THR A 12 -9.87 -49.59 25.77
N ARG A 13 -8.90 -50.29 26.39
CA ARG A 13 -7.47 -50.03 26.25
C ARG A 13 -7.06 -50.14 24.78
N ALA A 14 -6.49 -49.07 24.23
CA ALA A 14 -5.76 -49.14 22.97
C ALA A 14 -4.44 -49.90 23.18
N TYR A 15 -4.21 -50.86 22.30
CA TYR A 15 -3.02 -51.69 22.16
C TYR A 15 -1.84 -50.85 21.66
N VAL A 16 -0.71 -50.90 22.37
CA VAL A 16 0.57 -50.29 22.00
C VAL A 16 1.47 -51.41 21.46
N PRO A 17 1.91 -51.39 20.18
CA PRO A 17 2.95 -52.29 19.72
C PRO A 17 4.34 -51.74 20.10
N PRO A 18 5.29 -52.60 20.53
CA PRO A 18 6.62 -52.18 20.93
C PRO A 18 7.53 -51.99 19.71
N LEU A 19 8.32 -50.92 19.70
CA LEU A 19 9.49 -50.77 18.84
C LEU A 19 10.73 -50.80 19.72
N GLU A 20 11.46 -51.91 19.65
CA GLU A 20 12.87 -51.99 20.04
C GLU A 20 13.70 -52.63 18.93
N PRO A 21 15.02 -52.38 18.92
CA PRO A 21 15.78 -52.08 17.71
C PRO A 21 16.81 -53.17 17.36
N ALA A 22 17.26 -53.20 16.11
CA ALA A 22 18.53 -53.84 15.69
C ALA A 22 18.81 -53.56 14.20
N PRO A 23 20.02 -53.82 13.67
CA PRO A 23 21.32 -53.38 14.16
C PRO A 23 22.23 -52.86 13.03
N VAL A 24 23.38 -52.34 13.45
CA VAL A 24 24.56 -51.97 12.66
C VAL A 24 25.17 -53.19 11.94
N VAL A 25 25.59 -53.01 10.68
CA VAL A 25 26.61 -53.85 10.03
C VAL A 25 27.77 -52.97 9.59
N ALA A 26 28.94 -53.23 10.17
CA ALA A 26 30.24 -52.76 9.72
C ALA A 26 30.89 -53.83 8.83
N VAL A 27 31.64 -53.42 7.80
CA VAL A 27 32.59 -54.29 7.09
C VAL A 27 33.94 -53.59 6.97
N VAL A 28 34.85 -54.08 7.82
CA VAL A 28 36.27 -54.46 7.57
C VAL A 28 37.27 -53.39 7.13
N GLY A 29 38.29 -53.20 7.99
CA GLY A 29 39.52 -52.48 7.67
C GLY A 29 40.71 -53.39 7.31
N ARG A 30 41.89 -52.78 7.11
CA ARG A 30 43.18 -53.41 7.43
C ARG A 30 44.31 -52.39 7.60
N ARG A 31 45.14 -52.69 8.60
CA ARG A 31 46.38 -52.03 9.07
C ARG A 31 47.53 -52.15 8.07
N GLY A 32 48.52 -51.24 8.14
CA GLY A 32 49.92 -51.60 7.85
C GLY A 32 50.93 -50.53 7.40
N ARG A 33 51.48 -49.75 8.35
CA ARG A 33 52.92 -49.38 8.52
C ARG A 33 53.83 -49.16 7.27
N ARG A 34 54.44 -47.97 7.16
CA ARG A 34 55.89 -47.66 7.43
C ARG A 34 56.31 -46.23 7.01
N ARG A 35 57.00 -45.53 7.93
CA ARG A 35 58.19 -44.63 7.83
C ARG A 35 58.32 -43.74 6.57
N ARG A 36 58.67 -42.44 6.61
CA ARG A 36 59.72 -41.73 7.39
C ARG A 36 59.68 -40.21 7.00
N SER A 37 60.03 -39.33 7.95
CA SER A 37 60.66 -37.97 7.81
C SER A 37 60.01 -36.92 6.88
N GLY A 38 59.87 -35.63 7.20
CA GLY A 38 60.35 -34.76 8.28
C GLY A 38 59.64 -33.40 8.16
N SER A 39 59.35 -32.75 9.30
CA SER A 39 59.87 -31.42 9.71
C SER A 39 59.36 -30.17 8.96
N ALA A 40 58.81 -29.26 9.78
CA ALA A 40 58.77 -27.79 9.68
C ALA A 40 57.66 -27.13 8.82
N GLY A 41 56.79 -26.34 9.47
CA GLY A 41 56.36 -25.05 8.93
C GLY A 41 57.30 -23.93 9.43
N PRO A 42 56.92 -22.65 9.42
CA PRO A 42 56.12 -21.87 8.45
C PRO A 42 56.91 -20.62 7.95
N LEU A 43 56.45 -19.87 6.94
CA LEU A 43 56.43 -18.39 6.91
C LEU A 43 55.90 -17.79 5.57
N LEU A 44 55.32 -16.60 5.72
CA LEU A 44 54.92 -15.56 4.77
C LEU A 44 55.60 -15.53 3.38
N LEU A 45 54.82 -15.22 2.34
CA LEU A 45 55.04 -13.99 1.57
C LEU A 45 53.77 -13.52 0.85
N VAL A 46 53.44 -12.25 1.06
CA VAL A 46 52.45 -11.45 0.35
C VAL A 46 52.98 -11.13 -1.05
N LEU A 47 52.15 -11.27 -2.09
CA LEU A 47 52.36 -10.55 -3.36
C LEU A 47 51.03 -9.94 -3.84
N LEU A 48 50.94 -8.63 -3.70
CA LEU A 48 49.97 -7.74 -4.33
C LEU A 48 50.38 -7.55 -5.80
N VAL A 49 49.48 -7.82 -6.75
CA VAL A 49 49.57 -7.28 -8.11
C VAL A 49 48.37 -6.37 -8.32
N VAL A 50 48.66 -5.08 -8.34
CA VAL A 50 47.77 -3.97 -8.71
C VAL A 50 47.74 -3.88 -10.24
N VAL A 51 46.55 -3.98 -10.84
CA VAL A 51 46.30 -3.45 -12.18
C VAL A 51 45.56 -2.12 -12.01
N MET A 52 46.33 -1.04 -12.11
CA MET A 52 45.84 0.33 -12.27
C MET A 52 45.56 0.58 -13.74
N VAL A 53 44.29 0.82 -14.08
CA VAL A 53 43.91 1.59 -15.27
C VAL A 53 42.82 2.59 -14.86
N GLY A 54 43.20 3.88 -14.89
CA GLY A 54 42.26 4.98 -15.12
C GLY A 54 41.58 5.59 -13.89
N ALA A 55 42.36 6.17 -12.98
CA ALA A 55 41.86 7.22 -12.07
C ALA A 55 41.50 8.48 -12.89
N GLY A 56 40.31 8.49 -13.48
CA GLY A 56 39.59 9.72 -13.78
C GLY A 56 39.03 10.25 -12.47
N ARG A 57 39.52 11.41 -12.02
CA ARG A 57 39.01 12.11 -10.83
C ARG A 57 37.49 12.32 -10.96
N LEU A 58 36.69 11.46 -10.35
CA LEU A 58 35.34 11.82 -9.96
C LEU A 58 35.46 12.72 -8.73
N THR A 59 35.61 14.02 -9.02
CA THR A 59 35.31 15.07 -8.07
C THR A 59 33.93 14.80 -7.48
N GLU A 60 33.83 14.67 -6.16
CA GLU A 60 32.56 14.81 -5.43
C GLU A 60 31.79 16.01 -6.02
N PRO A 61 30.52 15.87 -6.42
CA PRO A 61 29.70 17.05 -6.60
C PRO A 61 29.51 17.66 -5.21
N ALA A 62 29.87 18.94 -5.10
CA ALA A 62 29.89 19.71 -3.86
C ALA A 62 28.63 19.45 -3.02
N ALA A 63 28.86 19.00 -1.78
CA ALA A 63 27.88 19.01 -0.72
C ALA A 63 27.31 20.43 -0.58
N HIS A 64 26.07 20.62 -1.04
CA HIS A 64 25.28 21.78 -0.63
C HIS A 64 24.82 21.53 0.81
N GLY A 65 25.00 22.55 1.65
CA GLY A 65 25.00 22.40 3.10
C GLY A 65 23.72 21.77 3.59
N ARG A 66 23.83 20.77 4.48
CA ARG A 66 22.72 20.28 5.30
C ARG A 66 22.02 21.50 5.90
N GLY A 67 20.86 21.92 5.38
CA GLY A 67 20.18 23.15 5.85
C GLY A 67 19.82 24.21 4.80
N GLU A 68 20.43 24.21 3.61
CA GLU A 68 20.29 25.33 2.67
C GLU A 68 19.03 25.24 1.81
N ILE A 69 18.35 26.38 1.64
CA ILE A 69 17.22 26.54 0.73
C ILE A 69 17.53 27.67 -0.24
N VAL A 70 17.65 27.34 -1.52
CA VAL A 70 17.96 28.30 -2.58
C VAL A 70 16.72 29.14 -2.89
N LEU A 71 16.88 30.45 -2.94
CA LEU A 71 15.85 31.38 -3.39
C LEU A 71 15.98 31.57 -4.90
N GLU A 72 14.90 31.25 -5.59
CA GLU A 72 14.84 31.16 -7.03
C GLU A 72 13.82 32.17 -7.56
N ASP A 73 14.31 33.20 -8.24
CA ASP A 73 13.50 34.32 -8.73
C ASP A 73 12.61 33.90 -9.90
N ALA A 74 11.49 34.61 -10.05
CA ALA A 74 10.45 34.26 -11.02
C ALA A 74 10.92 34.24 -12.49
N PRO A 75 11.77 35.19 -12.98
CA PRO A 75 12.27 35.17 -14.34
C PRO A 75 13.54 34.32 -14.51
N GLY A 76 14.24 33.98 -13.42
CA GLY A 76 15.52 33.28 -13.47
C GLY A 76 15.40 31.85 -13.97
N ALA A 77 16.39 31.40 -14.73
CA ALA A 77 16.47 30.02 -15.22
C ALA A 77 16.79 29.00 -14.12
N GLY A 78 17.22 29.47 -12.95
CA GLY A 78 17.66 28.64 -11.83
C GLY A 78 19.06 28.08 -11.96
N GLN A 79 19.48 27.35 -10.93
CA GLN A 79 20.81 26.75 -10.92
C GLN A 79 20.91 25.61 -11.93
N HIS A 80 21.88 25.73 -12.85
CA HIS A 80 22.22 24.70 -13.84
C HIS A 80 21.00 24.21 -14.64
N PRO A 81 20.34 25.07 -15.44
CA PRO A 81 19.10 24.70 -16.12
C PRO A 81 19.28 23.51 -17.06
N PHE A 82 18.27 22.65 -17.15
CA PHE A 82 18.24 21.58 -18.14
C PHE A 82 18.11 22.16 -19.55
N THR A 83 17.15 23.06 -19.78
CA THR A 83 16.87 23.63 -21.10
C THR A 83 16.97 25.15 -21.10
N ALA A 84 16.90 25.75 -22.29
CA ALA A 84 16.51 27.15 -22.38
C ALA A 84 15.08 27.34 -21.83
N SER A 85 14.73 28.59 -21.50
CA SER A 85 13.39 28.91 -21.01
C SER A 85 12.32 28.52 -22.02
N VAL A 86 11.34 27.74 -21.53
CA VAL A 86 10.11 27.35 -22.23
C VAL A 86 8.92 28.18 -21.76
N ALA A 87 9.14 29.23 -20.95
CA ALA A 87 8.10 30.17 -20.56
C ALA A 87 7.64 31.00 -21.76
N THR A 88 6.33 31.24 -21.85
CA THR A 88 5.70 31.97 -22.97
C THR A 88 5.23 33.37 -22.54
N GLY A 89 5.43 34.36 -23.42
CA GLY A 89 5.08 35.76 -23.19
C GLY A 89 6.03 36.51 -22.23
N PRO A 90 5.92 37.85 -22.14
CA PRO A 90 6.76 38.67 -21.27
C PRO A 90 6.57 38.29 -19.80
N ALA A 91 7.64 38.29 -19.00
CA ALA A 91 7.58 37.96 -17.58
C ALA A 91 6.60 38.91 -16.84
N PRO A 92 5.74 38.41 -15.93
CA PRO A 92 4.88 39.29 -15.15
C PRO A 92 5.75 40.20 -14.26
N SER A 93 5.48 41.50 -14.28
CA SER A 93 6.11 42.46 -13.35
C SER A 93 5.67 42.11 -11.93
N ALA A 94 6.61 41.96 -11.00
CA ALA A 94 6.33 41.69 -9.59
C ALA A 94 5.28 42.67 -9.05
N ALA A 95 4.11 42.16 -8.66
CA ALA A 95 3.02 42.99 -8.17
C ALA A 95 3.26 43.40 -6.71
N THR A 96 3.24 44.70 -6.45
CA THR A 96 3.31 45.30 -5.11
C THR A 96 2.17 44.79 -4.20
N PRO A 97 2.42 44.44 -2.92
CA PRO A 97 1.37 43.99 -2.01
C PRO A 97 0.34 45.09 -1.74
N ALA A 98 -0.94 44.69 -1.68
CA ALA A 98 -2.01 45.53 -1.15
C ALA A 98 -1.81 45.76 0.35
N THR A 99 -1.75 47.02 0.76
CA THR A 99 -1.70 47.47 2.15
C THR A 99 -3.03 47.23 2.88
N GLY A 100 -2.96 46.69 4.09
CA GLY A 100 -3.88 47.00 5.19
C GLY A 100 -4.78 45.86 5.70
N GLU A 101 -4.31 45.14 6.73
CA GLU A 101 -4.93 45.11 8.07
C GLU A 101 -4.05 44.29 9.02
N THR A 102 -3.57 44.95 10.08
CA THR A 102 -2.71 44.42 11.15
C THR A 102 -3.48 43.53 12.13
N ALA A 103 -2.95 42.33 12.41
CA ALA A 103 -3.27 41.56 13.62
C ALA A 103 -2.09 41.66 14.61
N PRO A 104 -2.34 41.71 15.94
CA PRO A 104 -1.34 42.07 16.93
C PRO A 104 -0.29 40.99 17.15
N GLY A 105 0.94 41.44 17.41
CA GLY A 105 2.13 40.62 17.54
C GLY A 105 2.12 39.69 18.75
N LEU A 106 2.66 38.50 18.53
CA LEU A 106 3.23 37.67 19.59
C LEU A 106 4.70 37.45 19.26
N SER A 107 5.56 38.02 20.09
CA SER A 107 6.99 37.71 20.13
C SER A 107 7.18 36.33 20.72
N GLY A 108 7.73 35.42 19.92
CA GLY A 108 8.17 34.10 20.33
C GLY A 108 8.63 33.36 19.10
N ALA A 109 9.86 32.84 19.09
CA ALA A 109 10.40 32.07 17.99
C ALA A 109 9.61 30.76 17.84
N THR A 110 8.50 30.82 17.12
CA THR A 110 7.72 29.67 16.69
C THR A 110 8.29 29.15 15.37
N ALA A 111 8.40 27.83 15.26
CA ALA A 111 8.76 27.15 14.02
C ALA A 111 7.94 27.73 12.86
N ALA A 112 8.61 28.10 11.75
CA ALA A 112 7.96 28.65 10.57
C ALA A 112 6.83 27.70 10.13
N VAL A 113 5.58 28.14 10.29
CA VAL A 113 4.40 27.39 9.86
C VAL A 113 4.42 27.37 8.35
N ILE A 114 4.86 26.26 7.75
CA ILE A 114 4.78 26.05 6.31
C ILE A 114 3.29 25.98 5.94
N THR A 115 2.85 26.84 5.03
CA THR A 115 1.45 26.85 4.61
C THR A 115 1.23 25.78 3.54
N THR A 116 0.51 24.72 3.87
CA THR A 116 0.18 23.68 2.88
C THR A 116 -0.99 24.13 2.01
N VAL A 117 -0.78 24.15 0.70
CA VAL A 117 -1.81 24.47 -0.31
C VAL A 117 -2.09 23.22 -1.14
N ARG A 118 -3.36 22.93 -1.39
CA ARG A 118 -3.73 21.82 -2.29
C ARG A 118 -3.60 22.27 -3.75
N GLY A 119 -3.09 21.42 -4.64
CA GLY A 119 -2.94 21.71 -6.07
C GLY A 119 -4.25 22.04 -6.79
N SER A 120 -5.40 21.69 -6.20
CA SER A 120 -6.73 22.09 -6.69
C SER A 120 -7.29 23.37 -6.07
N GLN A 121 -6.55 24.05 -5.20
CA GLN A 121 -7.04 25.23 -4.48
C GLN A 121 -7.30 26.39 -5.45
N PRO A 122 -8.58 26.80 -5.65
CA PRO A 122 -8.89 27.92 -6.52
C PRO A 122 -8.21 29.18 -6.01
N GLY A 123 -7.65 29.97 -6.94
CA GLY A 123 -6.98 31.22 -6.56
C GLY A 123 -5.46 31.09 -6.38
N PHE A 124 -4.92 29.88 -6.21
CA PHE A 124 -3.49 29.69 -6.00
C PHE A 124 -2.66 29.77 -7.29
N TYR A 125 -3.20 29.28 -8.40
CA TYR A 125 -2.58 29.40 -9.72
C TYR A 125 -3.12 30.60 -10.47
N GLY A 126 -2.23 31.31 -11.13
CA GLY A 126 -2.51 32.35 -12.10
C GLY A 126 -2.34 31.84 -13.52
N GLY A 127 -2.90 32.58 -14.46
CA GLY A 127 -2.75 32.34 -15.90
C GLY A 127 -3.71 33.21 -16.68
N THR A 128 -3.43 33.44 -17.95
CA THR A 128 -4.31 34.25 -18.80
C THR A 128 -5.20 33.34 -19.62
N ARG A 129 -6.47 33.69 -19.78
CA ARG A 129 -7.40 32.90 -20.61
C ARG A 129 -6.87 32.82 -22.04
N ASN A 130 -6.72 31.60 -22.56
CA ASN A 130 -6.22 31.30 -23.91
C ASN A 130 -4.74 31.64 -24.18
N ALA A 131 -3.91 31.82 -23.15
CA ALA A 131 -2.46 31.88 -23.30
C ALA A 131 -1.81 30.81 -22.43
N VAL A 132 -1.01 29.93 -23.05
CA VAL A 132 -0.17 28.99 -22.31
C VAL A 132 0.88 29.78 -21.53
N SER A 133 1.20 29.34 -20.30
CA SER A 133 2.28 29.95 -19.49
C SER A 133 3.62 29.29 -19.76
N CYS A 134 3.61 28.06 -20.29
CA CYS A 134 4.78 27.28 -20.62
C CYS A 134 4.54 26.43 -21.88
N ASP A 135 5.57 26.25 -22.69
CA ASP A 135 5.55 25.46 -23.92
C ASP A 135 6.10 24.05 -23.66
N ALA A 136 5.20 23.08 -23.48
CA ALA A 136 5.55 21.68 -23.25
C ALA A 136 6.21 21.03 -24.46
N GLN A 137 5.83 21.43 -25.68
CA GLN A 137 6.39 20.86 -26.90
C GLN A 137 7.85 21.30 -27.07
N ARG A 138 8.15 22.57 -26.80
CA ARG A 138 9.52 23.07 -26.80
C ARG A 138 10.38 22.41 -25.72
N LEU A 139 9.82 22.11 -24.55
CA LEU A 139 10.52 21.35 -23.50
C LEU A 139 10.92 19.97 -24.00
N ILE A 140 9.99 19.25 -24.62
CA ILE A 140 10.23 17.92 -25.20
C ILE A 140 11.35 17.99 -26.25
N GLU A 141 11.25 18.95 -27.17
CA GLU A 141 12.24 19.15 -28.23
C GLU A 141 13.62 19.50 -27.67
N ASP A 142 13.68 20.37 -26.65
CA ASP A 142 14.94 20.78 -26.03
C ASP A 142 15.60 19.62 -25.27
N LEU A 143 14.84 18.82 -24.51
CA LEU A 143 15.36 17.65 -23.79
C LEU A 143 15.89 16.57 -24.74
N GLN A 144 15.23 16.39 -25.89
CA GLN A 144 15.60 15.37 -26.88
C GLN A 144 16.84 15.74 -27.70
N LYS A 145 17.39 16.96 -27.57
CA LYS A 145 18.62 17.37 -28.26
C LYS A 145 19.85 16.57 -27.81
N THR A 146 19.90 16.14 -26.56
CA THR A 146 21.01 15.33 -26.04
C THR A 146 20.50 14.14 -25.23
N PRO A 147 20.93 12.90 -25.55
CA PRO A 147 20.48 11.71 -24.83
C PRO A 147 20.78 11.75 -23.32
N ALA A 148 21.92 12.33 -22.92
CA ALA A 148 22.31 12.44 -21.52
C ALA A 148 21.35 13.34 -20.72
N GLN A 149 20.93 14.46 -21.29
CA GLN A 149 19.99 15.38 -20.65
C GLN A 149 18.59 14.78 -20.58
N ALA A 150 18.13 14.09 -21.63
CA ALA A 150 16.87 13.35 -21.60
C ALA A 150 16.89 12.24 -20.54
N ALA A 151 17.99 11.49 -20.43
CA ALA A 151 18.17 10.44 -19.43
C ALA A 151 18.16 11.02 -18.00
N ALA A 152 18.96 12.05 -17.73
CA ALA A 152 19.01 12.69 -16.43
C ALA A 152 17.68 13.34 -16.03
N TRP A 153 16.94 13.90 -16.99
CA TRP A 153 15.63 14.50 -16.72
C TRP A 153 14.56 13.44 -16.42
N ALA A 154 14.54 12.36 -17.22
CA ALA A 154 13.63 11.24 -17.03
C ALA A 154 13.89 10.49 -15.71
N GLU A 155 15.16 10.38 -15.30
CA GLU A 155 15.58 9.81 -14.02
C GLU A 155 14.92 10.53 -12.83
N VAL A 156 14.89 11.87 -12.84
CA VAL A 156 14.28 12.66 -11.76
C VAL A 156 12.77 12.43 -11.67
N GLU A 157 12.09 12.34 -12.81
CA GLU A 157 10.64 12.13 -12.88
C GLU A 157 10.23 10.65 -12.71
N GLY A 158 11.20 9.72 -12.63
CA GLY A 158 10.95 8.29 -12.50
C GLY A 158 10.34 7.66 -13.74
N ILE A 159 10.68 8.18 -14.93
CA ILE A 159 10.19 7.70 -16.23
C ILE A 159 11.36 7.31 -17.16
N THR A 160 11.07 6.75 -18.34
CA THR A 160 12.11 6.54 -19.35
C THR A 160 12.22 7.75 -20.30
N PRO A 161 13.36 7.98 -20.99
CA PRO A 161 13.48 9.05 -21.98
C PRO A 161 12.41 9.01 -23.09
N GLN A 162 11.90 7.81 -23.40
CA GLN A 162 10.84 7.59 -24.38
C GLN A 162 9.47 8.09 -23.90
N ASP A 163 9.26 8.21 -22.60
CA ASP A 163 8.01 8.66 -21.97
C ASP A 163 7.95 10.18 -21.79
N ILE A 164 9.06 10.91 -22.01
CA ILE A 164 9.10 12.37 -21.87
C ILE A 164 7.98 13.07 -22.67
N PRO A 165 7.70 12.71 -23.94
CA PRO A 165 6.64 13.38 -24.70
C PRO A 165 5.24 13.20 -24.12
N SER A 166 4.91 11.99 -23.64
CA SER A 166 3.59 11.72 -23.06
C SER A 166 3.44 12.36 -21.69
N PHE A 167 4.51 12.32 -20.88
CA PHE A 167 4.55 12.93 -19.56
C PHE A 167 4.43 14.46 -19.65
N ALA A 168 5.37 15.12 -20.35
CA ALA A 168 5.39 16.58 -20.46
C ALA A 168 4.15 17.13 -21.19
N GLY A 169 3.67 16.41 -22.21
CA GLY A 169 2.43 16.75 -22.92
C GLY A 169 1.16 16.65 -22.06
N GLY A 170 1.20 15.89 -20.96
CA GLY A 170 0.11 15.78 -19.99
C GLY A 170 0.09 16.88 -18.92
N LEU A 171 1.10 17.76 -18.88
CA LEU A 171 1.20 18.81 -17.87
C LEU A 171 0.48 20.09 -18.29
N THR A 172 0.04 20.86 -17.31
CA THR A 172 -0.64 22.15 -17.51
C THR A 172 0.26 23.30 -17.06
N GLY A 173 0.60 24.23 -17.97
CA GLY A 173 1.39 25.41 -17.66
C GLY A 173 0.61 26.48 -16.88
N VAL A 174 1.13 26.92 -15.74
CA VAL A 174 0.52 27.88 -14.81
C VAL A 174 1.53 28.86 -14.21
N VAL A 175 1.04 29.89 -13.52
CA VAL A 175 1.84 30.86 -12.77
C VAL A 175 1.59 30.68 -11.27
N LEU A 176 2.64 30.57 -10.46
CA LEU A 176 2.51 30.53 -9.00
C LEU A 176 2.07 31.91 -8.47
N ARG A 177 1.12 31.96 -7.54
CA ARG A 177 0.67 33.22 -6.89
C ARG A 177 1.14 33.37 -5.44
N GLY A 178 2.01 32.47 -5.00
CA GLY A 178 2.66 32.50 -3.69
C GLY A 178 4.05 31.88 -3.79
N ASP A 179 4.94 32.28 -2.88
CA ASP A 179 6.29 31.75 -2.80
C ASP A 179 6.19 30.26 -2.46
N THR A 180 6.74 29.38 -3.30
CA THR A 180 6.44 27.95 -3.26
C THR A 180 7.70 27.12 -3.04
N ARG A 181 7.69 26.26 -2.03
CA ARG A 181 8.81 25.37 -1.71
C ARG A 181 8.75 24.10 -2.55
N VAL A 182 9.90 23.72 -3.10
CA VAL A 182 10.07 22.54 -3.96
C VAL A 182 11.44 21.90 -3.72
N THR A 183 11.60 20.67 -4.20
CA THR A 183 12.94 20.15 -4.55
C THR A 183 13.16 20.47 -6.02
N ASP A 184 14.19 21.24 -6.33
CA ASP A 184 14.54 21.63 -7.70
C ASP A 184 15.80 20.86 -8.15
N HIS A 185 15.95 20.70 -9.46
CA HIS A 185 17.02 19.93 -10.05
C HIS A 185 17.70 20.68 -11.19
N GLY A 186 19.03 20.70 -11.17
CA GLY A 186 19.86 21.23 -12.25
C GLY A 186 20.60 20.12 -13.00
N PHE A 187 21.16 20.39 -14.16
CA PHE A 187 21.93 19.45 -14.97
C PHE A 187 23.42 19.78 -14.93
N ILE A 188 24.23 18.90 -14.33
CA ILE A 188 25.68 19.07 -14.17
C ILE A 188 26.40 17.80 -14.58
N LYS A 189 27.34 17.90 -15.53
CA LYS A 189 28.20 16.77 -15.98
C LYS A 189 27.39 15.51 -16.31
N ASP A 190 26.35 15.64 -17.13
CA ASP A 190 25.48 14.54 -17.55
C ASP A 190 24.64 13.88 -16.44
N HIS A 191 24.51 14.52 -15.28
CA HIS A 191 23.73 14.04 -14.14
C HIS A 191 22.79 15.11 -13.57
N PRO A 192 21.66 14.71 -12.95
CA PRO A 192 20.85 15.62 -12.18
C PRO A 192 21.57 16.00 -10.88
N SER A 193 21.57 17.28 -10.57
CA SER A 193 21.89 17.85 -9.26
C SER A 193 20.58 18.14 -8.54
N VAL A 194 20.56 17.99 -7.22
CA VAL A 194 19.36 18.16 -6.40
C VAL A 194 19.60 19.19 -5.31
N PHE A 195 18.65 20.10 -5.12
CA PHE A 195 18.71 21.09 -4.05
C PHE A 195 17.30 21.51 -3.60
N GLN A 196 17.18 22.01 -2.36
CA GLN A 196 15.92 22.56 -1.86
C GLN A 196 15.77 24.01 -2.33
N ALA A 197 14.59 24.39 -2.80
CA ALA A 197 14.34 25.73 -3.31
C ALA A 197 13.01 26.34 -2.83
N VAL A 198 12.95 27.67 -2.83
CA VAL A 198 11.69 28.44 -2.86
C VAL A 198 11.63 29.20 -4.16
N LEU A 199 10.60 28.91 -4.94
CA LEU A 199 10.25 29.62 -6.17
C LEU A 199 9.47 30.88 -5.81
N GLU A 200 9.91 32.04 -6.29
CA GLU A 200 9.22 33.32 -6.10
C GLU A 200 7.80 33.30 -6.70
N THR A 201 6.87 33.99 -6.03
CA THR A 201 5.57 34.35 -6.62
C THR A 201 5.73 34.90 -8.04
N GLY A 202 4.97 34.39 -9.00
CA GLY A 202 5.08 34.74 -10.41
C GLY A 202 5.91 33.74 -11.23
N THR A 203 6.58 32.79 -10.58
CA THR A 203 7.29 31.71 -11.27
C THR A 203 6.32 30.87 -12.11
N ARG A 204 6.69 30.63 -13.36
CA ARG A 204 5.94 29.76 -14.29
C ARG A 204 6.36 28.31 -14.12
N VAL A 205 5.38 27.45 -13.90
CA VAL A 205 5.58 26.00 -13.72
C VAL A 205 4.59 25.20 -14.55
N MET A 206 4.93 23.96 -14.90
CA MET A 206 3.97 22.99 -15.39
C MET A 206 3.54 22.09 -14.22
N VAL A 207 2.23 21.90 -14.06
CA VAL A 207 1.67 21.04 -13.02
C VAL A 207 1.06 19.79 -13.61
N ASP A 208 1.07 18.69 -12.86
CA ASP A 208 0.36 17.47 -13.24
C ASP A 208 -1.16 17.58 -13.05
N HIS A 209 -1.89 16.50 -13.36
CA HIS A 209 -3.34 16.45 -13.20
C HIS A 209 -3.79 16.50 -11.73
N PHE A 210 -2.89 16.43 -10.75
CA PHE A 210 -3.18 16.71 -9.34
C PHE A 210 -2.79 18.13 -8.92
N GLY A 211 -2.24 18.92 -9.84
CA GLY A 211 -1.86 20.30 -9.60
C GLY A 211 -0.53 20.42 -8.88
N VAL A 212 0.29 19.37 -8.83
CA VAL A 212 1.62 19.45 -8.23
C VAL A 212 2.60 20.02 -9.26
N PRO A 213 3.42 21.03 -8.92
CA PRO A 213 4.49 21.51 -9.81
C PRO A 213 5.47 20.38 -10.13
N ARG A 214 5.65 20.12 -11.43
CA ARG A 214 6.56 19.09 -11.96
C ARG A 214 7.68 19.68 -12.79
N VAL A 215 7.50 20.86 -13.37
CA VAL A 215 8.56 21.49 -14.18
C VAL A 215 8.61 22.98 -13.91
N ARG A 216 9.81 23.53 -13.69
CA ARG A 216 10.04 24.98 -13.73
C ARG A 216 10.33 25.42 -15.16
N CYS A 217 9.50 26.30 -15.69
CA CYS A 217 9.53 26.61 -17.13
C CYS A 217 10.73 27.46 -17.56
N ALA A 218 11.34 28.23 -16.64
CA ALA A 218 12.46 29.10 -16.98
C ALA A 218 13.77 28.34 -17.28
N GLY A 219 13.93 27.13 -16.73
CA GLY A 219 15.11 26.28 -16.93
C GLY A 219 14.81 24.85 -17.38
N GLY A 220 13.55 24.51 -17.61
CA GLY A 220 13.12 23.14 -17.91
C GLY A 220 13.39 22.13 -16.79
N SER A 221 13.67 22.61 -15.58
CA SER A 221 14.08 21.79 -14.45
C SER A 221 12.91 20.94 -13.93
N PRO A 222 13.12 19.62 -13.73
CA PRO A 222 12.13 18.76 -13.10
C PRO A 222 12.03 19.08 -11.60
N LEU A 223 10.80 19.10 -11.08
CA LEU A 223 10.47 19.54 -9.73
C LEU A 223 9.89 18.37 -8.93
N GLY A 224 10.46 18.17 -7.74
CA GLY A 224 9.97 17.21 -6.75
C GLY A 224 9.29 17.90 -5.56
N PRO A 225 8.58 17.12 -4.72
CA PRO A 225 8.09 17.61 -3.45
C PRO A 225 9.26 18.06 -2.56
N PRO A 226 9.11 19.13 -1.77
CA PRO A 226 10.18 19.61 -0.90
C PRO A 226 10.46 18.62 0.24
N VAL A 227 11.74 18.38 0.52
CA VAL A 227 12.19 17.49 1.60
C VAL A 227 12.28 18.28 2.91
N ALA A 228 11.92 17.67 4.04
CA ALA A 228 12.08 18.32 5.34
C ALA A 228 13.56 18.64 5.61
N VAL A 229 13.86 19.90 5.94
CA VAL A 229 15.21 20.30 6.35
C VAL A 229 15.26 20.16 7.88
N VAL A 230 16.17 19.32 8.37
CA VAL A 230 16.22 18.85 9.78
C VAL A 230 16.82 19.89 10.74
N ILE A 231 17.38 20.98 10.21
CA ILE A 231 17.89 22.13 10.97
C ILE A 231 17.19 23.42 10.52
N ALA A 232 17.34 24.51 11.28
CA ALA A 232 16.79 25.81 10.86
C ALA A 232 17.27 26.17 9.45
N PRO A 233 16.36 26.44 8.49
CA PRO A 233 16.74 26.59 7.10
C PRO A 233 17.54 27.87 6.87
N ARG A 234 18.66 27.74 6.16
CA ARG A 234 19.45 28.87 5.69
C ARG A 234 19.04 29.21 4.27
N TYR A 235 18.32 30.33 4.10
CA TYR A 235 17.96 30.81 2.77
C TYR A 235 19.15 31.49 2.10
N VAL A 236 19.55 30.96 0.94
CA VAL A 236 20.69 31.41 0.14
C VAL A 236 20.24 31.89 -1.24
N GLY A 237 20.92 32.87 -1.82
CA GLY A 237 20.50 33.52 -3.07
C GLY A 237 19.87 34.90 -2.86
N THR A 238 19.40 35.50 -3.96
CA THR A 238 18.83 36.85 -3.95
C THR A 238 17.44 36.85 -3.31
N ARG A 239 17.26 37.64 -2.25
CA ARG A 239 15.95 37.86 -1.62
C ARG A 239 15.18 38.95 -2.37
N TRP A 240 13.94 38.67 -2.77
CA TRP A 240 13.00 39.70 -3.25
C TRP A 240 12.36 40.45 -2.07
N SER A 241 11.85 41.66 -2.33
CA SER A 241 11.29 42.54 -1.29
C SER A 241 10.07 41.98 -0.56
N GLY A 242 9.41 40.97 -1.13
CA GLY A 242 8.24 40.29 -0.56
C GLY A 242 8.55 38.96 0.14
N PHE A 243 9.80 38.49 0.13
CA PHE A 243 10.13 37.17 0.65
C PHE A 243 10.00 37.11 2.18
N ALA A 244 9.13 36.21 2.66
CA ALA A 244 8.98 35.91 4.08
C ALA A 244 8.94 34.39 4.29
N PRO A 245 9.82 33.79 5.11
CA PRO A 245 9.82 32.34 5.38
C PRO A 245 8.46 31.78 5.84
N ALA A 246 7.71 32.55 6.63
CA ALA A 246 6.39 32.17 7.10
C ALA A 246 5.28 32.24 6.02
N GLY A 247 5.54 32.92 4.90
CA GLY A 247 4.62 33.03 3.75
C GLY A 247 4.85 31.95 2.68
N VAL A 248 5.84 31.07 2.87
CA VAL A 248 6.17 30.02 1.91
C VAL A 248 5.13 28.90 1.95
N SER A 249 4.64 28.55 0.77
CA SER A 249 3.65 27.51 0.56
C SER A 249 4.26 26.19 0.08
N VAL A 250 3.69 25.06 0.47
CA VAL A 250 3.99 23.75 -0.12
C VAL A 250 2.75 23.25 -0.84
N VAL A 251 2.90 22.92 -2.13
CA VAL A 251 1.81 22.32 -2.89
C VAL A 251 1.72 20.83 -2.60
N THR A 252 0.53 20.38 -2.23
CA THR A 252 0.17 18.96 -2.07
C THR A 252 -0.78 18.55 -3.18
N ALA A 253 -0.72 17.28 -3.60
CA ALA A 253 -1.60 16.76 -4.63
C ALA A 253 -3.09 17.00 -4.32
N ALA A 254 -3.87 17.36 -5.35
CA ALA A 254 -5.32 17.29 -5.29
C ALA A 254 -5.75 15.86 -4.96
N THR A 255 -6.82 15.71 -4.18
CA THR A 255 -7.30 14.39 -3.78
C THR A 255 -7.85 13.58 -4.96
N GLN A 256 -8.26 14.24 -6.03
CA GLN A 256 -8.73 13.63 -7.28
C GLN A 256 -8.00 14.28 -8.47
N PRO A 257 -7.82 13.56 -9.59
CA PRO A 257 -7.37 14.15 -10.85
C PRO A 257 -8.29 15.31 -11.26
N MET A 258 -7.70 16.45 -11.56
CA MET A 258 -8.40 17.64 -12.01
C MET A 258 -8.63 17.56 -13.52
N THR A 259 -9.89 17.68 -13.92
CA THR A 259 -10.27 17.92 -15.32
C THR A 259 -10.35 19.41 -15.64
N THR A 260 -10.27 20.27 -14.63
CA THR A 260 -10.30 21.73 -14.78
C THR A 260 -9.47 22.36 -13.67
N LEU A 261 -8.56 23.26 -14.05
CA LEU A 261 -7.75 24.05 -13.13
C LEU A 261 -8.23 25.51 -13.14
N VAL A 262 -8.61 26.04 -11.97
CA VAL A 262 -9.11 27.42 -11.85
C VAL A 262 -7.92 28.38 -11.75
N LEU A 263 -7.68 29.10 -12.84
CA LEU A 263 -6.62 30.11 -12.92
C LEU A 263 -7.17 31.50 -12.61
N VAL A 264 -6.41 32.29 -11.86
CA VAL A 264 -6.68 33.71 -11.68
C VAL A 264 -6.06 34.48 -12.83
N ASP A 265 -6.91 35.18 -13.57
CA ASP A 265 -6.48 36.07 -14.62
C ASP A 265 -5.81 37.31 -14.02
N GLY A 266 -4.50 37.41 -14.23
CA GLY A 266 -3.69 38.56 -13.79
C GLY A 266 -4.09 39.88 -14.46
N ALA A 267 -4.83 39.85 -15.57
CA ALA A 267 -5.33 41.04 -16.26
C ALA A 267 -6.61 41.63 -15.63
N SER A 268 -7.27 40.90 -14.71
CA SER A 268 -8.62 41.24 -14.21
C SER A 268 -8.69 41.60 -12.72
N ALA A 269 -7.57 41.91 -12.05
CA ALA A 269 -7.54 42.21 -10.62
C ALA A 269 -8.39 43.45 -10.28
N GLY A 270 -9.67 43.25 -9.92
CA GLY A 270 -10.51 44.36 -9.47
C GLY A 270 -12.00 44.15 -9.20
N ARG A 271 -12.68 43.06 -9.55
CA ARG A 271 -14.14 42.95 -9.27
C ARG A 271 -14.65 41.52 -9.12
N TRP A 272 -14.90 41.10 -7.88
CA TRP A 272 -16.01 40.20 -7.55
C TRP A 272 -16.43 40.38 -6.08
N ARG A 273 -17.70 40.75 -5.85
CA ARG A 273 -18.40 40.64 -4.55
C ARG A 273 -19.48 39.58 -4.71
N PRO A 274 -19.72 38.69 -3.72
CA PRO A 274 -20.80 37.71 -3.81
C PRO A 274 -22.14 38.40 -3.57
N ALA A 275 -23.00 38.43 -4.59
CA ALA A 275 -24.39 38.81 -4.41
C ALA A 275 -25.22 37.57 -4.06
N ALA A 276 -25.69 37.49 -2.83
CA ALA A 276 -26.80 36.63 -2.46
C ALA A 276 -28.11 37.18 -3.06
N ARG A 277 -28.92 36.36 -3.74
CA ARG A 277 -30.38 36.27 -3.52
C ARG A 277 -31.12 35.28 -4.42
N ARG A 278 -31.97 34.52 -3.72
CA ARG A 278 -33.37 34.11 -3.99
C ARG A 278 -33.70 33.12 -5.11
N THR A 279 -34.19 31.99 -4.63
CA THR A 279 -35.09 31.03 -5.27
C THR A 279 -36.30 31.71 -5.94
N ARG A 280 -36.57 31.34 -7.20
CA ARG A 280 -37.91 31.44 -7.80
C ARG A 280 -38.13 30.26 -8.74
N THR A 281 -39.07 29.40 -8.35
CA THR A 281 -39.63 28.29 -9.12
C THR A 281 -40.37 28.80 -10.35
N LEU A 282 -40.16 28.17 -11.51
CA LEU A 282 -41.05 28.27 -12.67
C LEU A 282 -41.19 26.90 -13.34
N ARG A 283 -42.39 26.31 -13.21
CA ARG A 283 -42.90 25.17 -13.98
C ARG A 283 -42.95 25.53 -15.48
N ARG A 284 -42.61 24.59 -16.36
CA ARG A 284 -43.03 24.60 -17.78
C ARG A 284 -43.60 23.24 -18.21
N ARG A 285 -44.73 23.33 -18.95
CA ARG A 285 -45.58 22.28 -19.54
C ARG A 285 -44.97 21.68 -20.83
N PRO A 286 -45.43 20.51 -21.31
CA PRO A 286 -44.89 19.82 -22.49
C PRO A 286 -45.44 20.37 -23.83
N PRO A 287 -44.76 20.12 -24.98
CA PRO A 287 -45.09 20.74 -26.25
C PRO A 287 -46.20 20.01 -27.03
N ARG A 288 -46.91 20.79 -27.85
CA ARG A 288 -47.95 20.36 -28.79
C ARG A 288 -47.36 19.92 -30.14
N VAL A 289 -48.09 19.00 -30.76
CA VAL A 289 -47.94 18.41 -32.09
C VAL A 289 -48.47 19.36 -33.16
N GLU A 290 -47.76 19.48 -34.29
CA GLU A 290 -48.31 19.92 -35.58
C GLU A 290 -47.86 18.99 -36.72
N ARG A 291 -48.77 18.75 -37.66
CA ARG A 291 -48.68 17.77 -38.76
C ARG A 291 -48.48 18.47 -40.12
N CYS A 292 -47.92 17.66 -41.03
CA CYS A 292 -48.17 17.56 -42.49
C CYS A 292 -47.53 18.55 -43.47
N GLY A 293 -46.71 17.98 -44.36
CA GLY A 293 -46.43 18.46 -45.71
C GLY A 293 -45.68 17.37 -46.50
N ARG A 294 -46.27 16.89 -47.60
CA ARG A 294 -45.83 15.79 -48.47
C ARG A 294 -44.67 16.23 -49.39
N ASP A 295 -43.76 15.32 -49.77
CA ASP A 295 -43.76 14.69 -51.11
C ASP A 295 -42.51 13.84 -51.44
N ARG A 296 -42.80 12.65 -52.01
CA ARG A 296 -42.09 11.86 -53.06
C ARG A 296 -40.64 11.37 -52.88
N ALA A 297 -40.51 10.03 -52.90
CA ALA A 297 -39.33 9.27 -53.38
C ALA A 297 -39.41 9.06 -54.91
N PRO A 298 -38.32 8.65 -55.63
CA PRO A 298 -38.01 7.20 -55.68
C PRO A 298 -36.53 6.78 -55.95
N THR A 299 -36.26 5.51 -55.57
CA THR A 299 -35.43 4.47 -56.22
C THR A 299 -33.89 4.57 -56.36
N GLY A 300 -33.20 3.51 -55.88
CA GLY A 300 -32.33 2.70 -56.77
C GLY A 300 -30.89 2.35 -56.33
N ARG A 301 -30.69 1.07 -55.98
CA ARG A 301 -29.53 0.18 -56.23
C ARG A 301 -28.22 0.31 -55.41
N ASN A 302 -27.83 -0.84 -54.83
CA ASN A 302 -26.47 -1.26 -54.43
C ASN A 302 -25.77 -1.91 -55.66
N PRO A 303 -24.41 -2.00 -55.78
CA PRO A 303 -23.61 -2.87 -54.91
C PRO A 303 -22.14 -2.44 -54.62
N MET A 304 -21.50 -3.24 -53.75
CA MET A 304 -20.16 -3.15 -53.15
C MET A 304 -18.97 -2.99 -54.11
N SER A 305 -17.97 -2.19 -53.69
CA SER A 305 -16.54 -2.42 -53.99
C SER A 305 -15.59 -1.56 -53.13
N ARG A 306 -14.69 -2.25 -52.41
CA ARG A 306 -13.30 -1.91 -52.03
C ARG A 306 -13.01 -0.66 -51.18
N MET A 307 -12.47 -0.93 -49.99
CA MET A 307 -11.75 0.01 -49.11
C MET A 307 -10.49 0.59 -49.77
N ASN A 308 -10.22 1.88 -49.58
CA ASN A 308 -9.03 2.30 -48.82
C ASN A 308 -8.98 3.79 -48.38
N ARG A 309 -8.39 3.96 -47.19
CA ARG A 309 -7.76 5.14 -46.55
C ARG A 309 -7.86 6.51 -47.28
N ARG A 310 -8.84 7.32 -46.89
CA ARG A 310 -8.74 8.76 -46.52
C ARG A 310 -10.17 9.32 -46.38
N ARG A 311 -10.41 10.04 -45.28
CA ARG A 311 -11.67 10.65 -44.80
C ARG A 311 -12.48 9.81 -43.79
N PHE A 312 -12.08 9.90 -42.52
CA PHE A 312 -13.01 9.76 -41.39
C PHE A 312 -12.66 10.82 -40.33
N LEU A 313 -13.11 12.05 -40.59
CA LEU A 313 -13.32 13.09 -39.59
C LEU A 313 -14.65 13.73 -39.98
N GLY A 314 -15.68 13.52 -39.16
CA GLY A 314 -16.97 14.15 -39.35
C GLY A 314 -18.11 13.42 -38.64
N ILE A 315 -18.51 14.01 -37.51
CA ILE A 315 -19.84 13.91 -36.88
C ILE A 315 -20.06 12.72 -35.94
N ALA A 316 -19.90 12.98 -34.63
CA ALA A 316 -20.93 12.69 -33.62
C ALA A 316 -20.57 13.39 -32.30
N GLY A 317 -20.98 14.64 -32.15
CA GLY A 317 -21.25 15.24 -30.85
C GLY A 317 -22.73 15.05 -30.52
N GLY A 318 -23.05 14.68 -29.28
CA GLY A 318 -24.44 14.64 -28.81
C GLY A 318 -24.68 13.81 -27.55
N ALA A 319 -24.34 14.41 -26.39
CA ALA A 319 -25.00 14.36 -25.07
C ALA A 319 -25.54 12.99 -24.54
N ALA A 320 -24.96 12.43 -23.47
CA ALA A 320 -25.24 12.68 -22.03
C ALA A 320 -26.59 12.06 -21.57
N LEU A 321 -26.70 11.26 -20.49
CA LEU A 321 -26.55 11.64 -19.08
C LEU A 321 -26.75 10.44 -18.11
N ALA A 322 -26.00 10.50 -16.99
CA ALA A 322 -26.30 10.02 -15.63
C ALA A 322 -26.10 8.52 -15.26
N ALA A 323 -25.42 8.15 -14.17
CA ALA A 323 -25.10 8.89 -12.95
C ALA A 323 -23.75 8.45 -12.33
N SER A 324 -22.92 9.43 -11.95
CA SER A 324 -21.80 9.24 -11.02
C SER A 324 -21.91 10.28 -9.91
N VAL A 325 -22.30 9.81 -8.73
CA VAL A 325 -22.29 10.56 -7.48
C VAL A 325 -20.89 10.39 -6.87
N PRO A 326 -20.23 11.48 -6.42
CA PRO A 326 -18.81 11.45 -6.10
C PRO A 326 -18.55 11.00 -4.66
N TRP A 327 -17.65 10.02 -4.51
CA TRP A 327 -17.05 9.64 -3.25
C TRP A 327 -16.05 10.70 -2.79
N ARG A 328 -16.17 11.08 -1.51
CA ARG A 328 -15.37 12.09 -0.83
C ARG A 328 -14.00 11.51 -0.46
N LEU A 329 -12.91 12.01 -1.06
CA LEU A 329 -11.56 11.70 -0.61
C LEU A 329 -11.12 12.70 0.47
N HIS A 330 -10.97 12.19 1.69
CA HIS A 330 -10.22 12.82 2.76
C HIS A 330 -8.73 12.70 2.44
N GLY A 331 -8.07 13.84 2.27
CA GLY A 331 -6.63 13.94 2.07
C GLY A 331 -5.85 13.64 3.34
N TRP A 332 -4.71 13.00 3.16
CA TRP A 332 -3.69 12.79 4.18
C TRP A 332 -3.20 14.13 4.75
N ARG A 333 -2.93 14.14 6.05
CA ARG A 333 -2.30 15.28 6.75
C ARG A 333 -0.81 15.32 6.38
N ALA A 334 -0.33 16.46 5.85
CA ALA A 334 1.10 16.77 5.74
C ALA A 334 1.64 17.25 7.09
N GLY A 335 2.86 16.84 7.47
CA GLY A 335 3.61 17.55 8.52
C GLY A 335 4.47 16.75 9.52
N ALA A 336 4.82 15.48 9.28
CA ALA A 336 5.89 14.82 10.04
C ALA A 336 7.13 14.70 9.15
N ALA A 337 8.32 15.09 9.66
CA ALA A 337 9.59 14.76 8.99
C ALA A 337 9.62 13.25 8.73
N GLU A 338 10.03 12.83 7.52
CA GLU A 338 10.15 11.40 7.21
C GLU A 338 11.08 10.75 8.23
N ARG A 339 10.49 9.86 9.03
CA ARG A 339 11.22 9.08 10.02
C ARG A 339 12.18 8.16 9.28
N LEU A 340 13.43 8.09 9.76
CA LEU A 340 14.47 7.25 9.18
C LEU A 340 14.53 5.88 9.88
N PRO A 341 15.16 4.87 9.27
CA PRO A 341 15.50 3.64 9.97
C PRO A 341 16.22 3.95 11.30
N GLY A 342 15.87 3.22 12.36
CA GLY A 342 16.37 3.45 13.72
C GLY A 342 15.69 4.58 14.48
N SER A 343 14.87 5.42 13.83
CA SER A 343 14.19 6.53 14.53
C SER A 343 13.02 6.04 15.38
N LEU A 344 12.83 6.67 16.54
CA LEU A 344 11.69 6.41 17.42
C LEU A 344 10.45 7.19 16.96
N PRO A 345 9.22 6.67 17.19
CA PRO A 345 7.99 7.44 16.99
C PRO A 345 7.94 8.69 17.87
N PHE A 346 8.60 8.64 19.04
CA PHE A 346 8.75 9.73 19.99
C PHE A 346 10.22 9.87 20.40
N PRO A 347 11.03 10.61 19.62
CA PRO A 347 12.48 10.74 19.86
C PRO A 347 12.83 11.33 21.22
N GLU A 348 11.97 12.18 21.77
CA GLU A 348 12.16 12.84 23.07
C GLU A 348 11.79 11.94 24.27
N ARG A 349 11.40 10.69 24.00
CA ARG A 349 10.96 9.74 25.03
C ARG A 349 11.84 8.48 24.99
N PRO A 350 12.07 7.80 26.13
CA PRO A 350 12.80 6.54 26.13
C PRO A 350 12.09 5.46 25.32
N ALA A 351 12.87 4.62 24.65
CA ALA A 351 12.39 3.46 23.91
C ALA A 351 12.05 2.28 24.84
N GLY A 352 11.19 1.37 24.37
CA GLY A 352 10.80 0.16 25.09
C GLY A 352 9.68 0.35 26.12
N MET A 353 9.02 1.51 26.14
CA MET A 353 7.97 1.85 27.10
C MET A 353 6.76 2.48 26.41
N LEU A 354 5.58 2.32 27.03
CA LEU A 354 4.38 3.05 26.65
C LEU A 354 4.48 4.52 27.07
N HIS A 355 3.98 5.41 26.21
CA HIS A 355 3.76 6.82 26.52
C HIS A 355 2.27 7.15 26.32
N PRO A 356 1.41 6.89 27.34
CA PRO A 356 -0.04 7.03 27.21
C PRO A 356 -0.50 8.44 26.84
N ASP A 357 0.27 9.46 27.20
CA ASP A 357 0.03 10.87 26.88
C ASP A 357 0.18 11.17 25.38
N LEU A 358 0.97 10.36 24.65
CA LEU A 358 1.25 10.56 23.22
C LEU A 358 0.51 9.57 22.32
N VAL A 359 0.01 8.46 22.88
CA VAL A 359 -0.79 7.44 22.17
C VAL A 359 -1.93 6.92 23.06
N PRO A 360 -2.89 7.78 23.44
CA PRO A 360 -3.94 7.40 24.36
C PRO A 360 -4.78 6.21 23.86
N GLU A 361 -4.92 6.05 22.54
CA GLU A 361 -5.62 4.91 21.91
C GLU A 361 -5.00 3.55 22.23
N LEU A 362 -3.68 3.50 22.44
CA LEU A 362 -2.94 2.27 22.74
C LEU A 362 -2.65 2.11 24.24
N ALA A 363 -3.09 3.07 25.07
CA ALA A 363 -2.75 3.12 26.49
C ALA A 363 -3.20 1.89 27.28
N ASN A 364 -4.33 1.30 26.89
CA ASN A 364 -4.93 0.15 27.56
C ASN A 364 -4.63 -1.20 26.88
N ILE A 365 -3.73 -1.23 25.90
CA ILE A 365 -3.40 -2.44 25.16
C ILE A 365 -2.12 -3.03 25.73
N ASP A 366 -2.13 -4.21 26.35
CA ASP A 366 -0.91 -4.92 26.76
C ASP A 366 -0.50 -6.01 25.75
N HIS A 367 -1.48 -6.50 24.96
CA HIS A 367 -1.29 -7.58 23.99
C HIS A 367 -1.74 -7.16 22.59
N ILE A 368 -0.82 -7.20 21.62
CA ILE A 368 -1.10 -7.10 20.20
C ILE A 368 -1.02 -8.51 19.61
N ILE A 369 -2.15 -9.03 19.15
CA ILE A 369 -2.31 -10.39 18.62
C ILE A 369 -2.50 -10.27 17.11
N ILE A 370 -1.75 -11.03 16.32
CA ILE A 370 -1.80 -10.98 14.86
C ILE A 370 -2.23 -12.35 14.35
N VAL A 371 -3.32 -12.36 13.59
CA VAL A 371 -3.82 -13.54 12.87
C VAL A 371 -3.78 -13.19 11.38
N MET A 372 -2.77 -13.72 10.68
CA MET A 372 -2.57 -13.49 9.25
C MET A 372 -2.83 -14.78 8.46
N MET A 373 -3.94 -14.78 7.72
CA MET A 373 -4.36 -15.85 6.83
C MET A 373 -3.72 -15.69 5.44
N GLU A 374 -4.07 -16.58 4.50
CA GLU A 374 -3.44 -16.62 3.17
C GLU A 374 -4.40 -16.30 2.03
N ASN A 375 -3.90 -15.62 1.00
CA ASN A 375 -4.42 -15.69 -0.37
C ASN A 375 -5.86 -15.19 -0.65
N HIS A 376 -6.30 -14.09 -0.03
CA HIS A 376 -7.61 -13.52 -0.35
C HIS A 376 -7.61 -12.00 -0.40
N SER A 377 -8.14 -11.45 -1.51
CA SER A 377 -8.31 -10.01 -1.67
C SER A 377 -9.51 -9.48 -0.88
N PHE A 378 -9.55 -8.18 -0.63
CA PHE A 378 -10.65 -7.55 0.10
C PHE A 378 -11.98 -7.77 -0.61
N ASP A 379 -12.07 -7.50 -1.91
CA ASP A 379 -13.32 -7.70 -2.66
C ASP A 379 -13.76 -9.17 -2.76
N ASN A 380 -12.81 -10.11 -2.73
CA ASN A 380 -13.11 -11.54 -2.73
C ASN A 380 -13.93 -11.96 -1.51
N TYR A 381 -13.73 -11.35 -0.33
CA TYR A 381 -14.45 -11.69 0.91
C TYR A 381 -15.44 -10.61 1.35
N PHE A 382 -15.00 -9.36 1.37
CA PHE A 382 -15.74 -8.21 1.91
C PHE A 382 -16.25 -7.25 0.84
N GLY A 383 -16.04 -7.53 -0.45
CA GLY A 383 -16.62 -6.70 -1.51
C GLY A 383 -18.15 -6.61 -1.42
N MET A 384 -18.82 -7.69 -1.01
CA MET A 384 -20.28 -7.71 -0.84
C MET A 384 -20.75 -7.17 0.53
N LEU A 385 -19.85 -6.86 1.44
CA LEU A 385 -20.16 -6.39 2.80
C LEU A 385 -21.13 -5.20 2.84
N PRO A 386 -20.91 -4.08 2.12
CA PRO A 386 -21.84 -2.94 2.15
C PRO A 386 -23.24 -3.25 1.56
N HIS A 387 -23.35 -4.31 0.75
CA HIS A 387 -24.60 -4.74 0.10
C HIS A 387 -25.37 -5.81 0.88
N ARG A 388 -24.73 -6.40 1.89
CA ARG A 388 -25.28 -7.52 2.68
C ARG A 388 -25.47 -7.13 4.14
N VAL A 389 -24.75 -6.13 4.63
CA VAL A 389 -24.84 -5.60 5.99
C VAL A 389 -25.33 -4.14 5.92
N PRO A 390 -26.62 -3.86 6.18
CA PRO A 390 -27.20 -2.51 6.07
C PRO A 390 -26.47 -1.44 6.88
N ALA A 391 -25.92 -1.80 8.06
CA ALA A 391 -25.17 -0.88 8.92
C ALA A 391 -23.86 -0.37 8.29
N LEU A 392 -23.33 -1.09 7.30
CA LEU A 392 -22.08 -0.79 6.60
C LEU A 392 -22.30 -0.24 5.18
N ASN A 393 -23.55 -0.10 4.75
CA ASN A 393 -23.89 0.45 3.44
C ASN A 393 -23.38 1.89 3.33
N GLY A 394 -22.59 2.17 2.28
CA GLY A 394 -21.94 3.46 2.04
C GLY A 394 -20.82 3.81 3.03
N ARG A 395 -20.44 2.88 3.92
CA ARG A 395 -19.33 3.06 4.89
C ARG A 395 -18.11 2.23 4.54
N VAL A 396 -18.29 1.10 3.86
CA VAL A 396 -17.21 0.23 3.39
C VAL A 396 -17.09 0.32 1.88
N ASP A 397 -15.86 0.49 1.40
CA ASP A 397 -15.49 0.50 -0.01
C ASP A 397 -15.45 -0.91 -0.61
N GLY A 398 -16.63 -1.53 -0.74
CA GLY A 398 -16.82 -2.81 -1.43
C GLY A 398 -17.18 -2.62 -2.91
N TRP A 399 -17.87 -3.59 -3.50
CA TRP A 399 -18.24 -3.55 -4.92
C TRP A 399 -19.00 -2.27 -5.28
N PRO A 400 -18.54 -1.47 -6.26
CA PRO A 400 -19.13 -0.16 -6.51
C PRO A 400 -20.54 -0.23 -7.10
N GLN A 401 -20.83 -1.27 -7.87
CA GLN A 401 -22.10 -1.43 -8.58
C GLN A 401 -22.51 -2.90 -8.65
N LEU A 402 -23.80 -3.15 -8.38
CA LEU A 402 -24.44 -4.44 -8.62
C LEU A 402 -25.43 -4.31 -9.79
N ALA A 403 -25.59 -5.36 -10.59
CA ALA A 403 -26.66 -5.42 -11.58
C ALA A 403 -27.99 -5.81 -10.92
N ALA A 404 -29.06 -5.86 -11.71
CA ALA A 404 -30.41 -6.22 -11.24
C ALA A 404 -30.49 -7.63 -10.61
N ASP A 405 -29.56 -8.52 -10.96
CA ASP A 405 -29.43 -9.86 -10.38
C ASP A 405 -28.71 -9.88 -9.02
N GLY A 406 -28.29 -8.72 -8.51
CA GLY A 406 -27.62 -8.58 -7.22
C GLY A 406 -26.15 -9.04 -7.20
N ARG A 407 -25.51 -9.20 -8.37
CA ARG A 407 -24.08 -9.52 -8.51
C ARG A 407 -23.27 -8.29 -8.96
N PRO A 408 -21.96 -8.22 -8.71
CA PRO A 408 -21.13 -7.08 -9.13
C PRO A 408 -21.08 -6.95 -10.66
N THR A 409 -21.10 -5.73 -11.21
CA THR A 409 -21.10 -5.52 -12.67
C THR A 409 -19.73 -5.70 -13.33
N VAL A 410 -18.66 -5.74 -12.54
CA VAL A 410 -17.29 -5.78 -13.08
C VAL A 410 -17.00 -7.09 -13.80
N ALA A 411 -16.22 -7.01 -14.87
CA ALA A 411 -15.74 -8.16 -15.61
C ALA A 411 -14.28 -7.98 -16.02
N ASN A 412 -13.56 -9.08 -16.14
CA ASN A 412 -12.22 -9.14 -16.75
C ASN A 412 -12.23 -10.12 -17.90
N THR A 413 -11.39 -9.85 -18.90
CA THR A 413 -11.21 -10.74 -20.05
C THR A 413 -10.01 -11.65 -19.80
N ASP A 414 -10.18 -12.95 -20.04
CA ASP A 414 -9.10 -13.91 -19.92
C ASP A 414 -8.12 -13.85 -21.11
N SER A 415 -7.05 -14.64 -21.05
CA SER A 415 -6.03 -14.72 -22.10
C SER A 415 -6.54 -15.29 -23.44
N LYS A 416 -7.76 -15.85 -23.47
CA LYS A 416 -8.42 -16.38 -24.66
C LYS A 416 -9.48 -15.42 -25.24
N GLY A 417 -9.67 -14.25 -24.62
CA GLY A 417 -10.65 -13.25 -25.05
C GLY A 417 -12.06 -13.45 -24.47
N ALA A 418 -12.25 -14.40 -23.55
CA ALA A 418 -13.53 -14.63 -22.88
C ALA A 418 -13.70 -13.70 -21.68
N SER A 419 -14.84 -13.03 -21.58
CA SER A 419 -15.14 -12.09 -20.49
C SER A 419 -15.89 -12.78 -19.34
N TYR A 420 -15.35 -12.63 -18.13
CA TYR A 420 -15.91 -13.18 -16.89
C TYR A 420 -16.30 -12.05 -15.96
N ARG A 421 -17.60 -11.93 -15.70
CA ARG A 421 -18.14 -11.06 -14.66
C ARG A 421 -17.87 -11.66 -13.30
N ALA A 422 -17.68 -10.83 -12.28
CA ALA A 422 -17.52 -11.32 -10.92
C ALA A 422 -18.71 -12.20 -10.48
N PHE A 423 -18.44 -13.37 -9.91
CA PHE A 423 -19.45 -14.37 -9.63
C PHE A 423 -19.36 -14.93 -8.20
N PRO A 424 -20.50 -15.25 -7.56
CA PRO A 424 -20.49 -15.84 -6.24
C PRO A 424 -19.95 -17.27 -6.32
N MET A 425 -19.01 -17.62 -5.44
CA MET A 425 -18.56 -19.00 -5.26
C MET A 425 -19.71 -19.85 -4.70
N PRO A 426 -19.89 -21.09 -5.18
CA PRO A 426 -21.06 -21.91 -4.87
C PRO A 426 -21.01 -22.52 -3.46
N ASN A 427 -19.82 -22.78 -2.93
CA ASN A 427 -19.58 -23.39 -1.62
C ASN A 427 -18.21 -22.90 -1.07
N GLY A 428 -17.73 -23.51 0.02
CA GLY A 428 -16.46 -23.15 0.64
C GLY A 428 -15.20 -23.60 -0.13
N CYS A 429 -15.33 -24.56 -1.04
CA CYS A 429 -14.20 -24.99 -1.87
C CYS A 429 -13.90 -23.97 -2.96
N GLN A 430 -12.61 -23.69 -3.16
CA GLN A 430 -12.13 -22.76 -4.18
C GLN A 430 -12.14 -23.44 -5.55
N ILE A 431 -12.71 -22.77 -6.57
CA ILE A 431 -12.80 -23.37 -7.90
C ILE A 431 -11.42 -23.50 -8.52
N ASN A 432 -11.06 -24.74 -8.86
CA ASN A 432 -9.84 -25.06 -9.60
C ASN A 432 -9.80 -24.28 -10.93
N GLY A 433 -8.92 -23.28 -10.98
CA GLY A 433 -8.68 -22.45 -12.17
C GLY A 433 -7.39 -21.65 -12.09
N SER A 434 -6.50 -22.07 -11.19
CA SER A 434 -5.19 -21.48 -10.92
C SER A 434 -5.18 -19.96 -10.67
N PRO A 435 -5.99 -19.43 -9.70
CA PRO A 435 -5.62 -18.15 -9.09
C PRO A 435 -4.15 -18.18 -8.72
N THR A 436 -3.41 -17.16 -9.14
CA THR A 436 -1.99 -17.07 -8.90
C THR A 436 -1.58 -15.67 -8.52
N GLN A 437 -0.69 -15.63 -7.54
CA GLN A 437 -0.15 -14.46 -6.88
C GLN A 437 1.34 -14.26 -7.18
N THR A 438 1.87 -14.96 -8.19
CA THR A 438 3.27 -14.80 -8.62
C THR A 438 3.58 -13.32 -8.91
N TRP A 439 4.85 -12.94 -8.76
CA TRP A 439 5.32 -11.59 -9.09
C TRP A 439 4.76 -11.09 -10.43
N ASP A 440 4.93 -11.87 -11.50
CA ASP A 440 4.43 -11.50 -12.82
C ASP A 440 2.91 -11.45 -12.91
N ALA A 441 2.21 -12.44 -12.34
CA ALA A 441 0.75 -12.47 -12.39
C ALA A 441 0.12 -11.31 -11.62
N SER A 442 0.70 -10.93 -10.48
CA SER A 442 0.25 -9.79 -9.67
C SER A 442 0.42 -8.46 -10.42
N HIS A 443 1.58 -8.25 -11.07
CA HIS A 443 1.82 -7.05 -11.89
C HIS A 443 0.96 -7.02 -13.15
N ALA A 444 0.76 -8.16 -13.81
CA ALA A 444 -0.15 -8.26 -14.95
C ALA A 444 -1.62 -8.02 -14.55
N SER A 445 -2.04 -8.50 -13.39
CA SER A 445 -3.39 -8.26 -12.83
C SER A 445 -3.63 -6.79 -12.52
N PHE A 446 -2.60 -6.10 -12.00
CA PHE A 446 -2.62 -4.66 -11.74
C PHE A 446 -2.85 -3.85 -13.03
N ALA A 447 -2.31 -4.29 -14.16
CA ALA A 447 -2.54 -3.72 -15.49
C ALA A 447 -2.34 -2.18 -15.53
N GLY A 448 -1.27 -1.69 -14.90
CA GLY A 448 -0.99 -0.24 -14.81
C GLY A 448 -2.02 0.56 -14.02
N GLY A 449 -2.78 -0.09 -13.13
CA GLY A 449 -3.86 0.52 -12.34
C GLY A 449 -5.24 0.41 -12.98
N ALA A 450 -5.36 -0.21 -14.16
CA ALA A 450 -6.66 -0.45 -14.79
C ALA A 450 -7.45 -1.59 -14.11
N MET A 451 -6.78 -2.45 -13.34
CA MET A 451 -7.39 -3.54 -12.55
C MET A 451 -8.20 -4.53 -13.42
N ASN A 452 -7.79 -4.71 -14.68
CA ASN A 452 -8.52 -5.53 -15.64
C ASN A 452 -7.73 -6.75 -16.16
N GLY A 453 -6.60 -7.07 -15.53
CA GLY A 453 -5.71 -8.17 -15.94
C GLY A 453 -5.93 -9.48 -15.17
N PHE A 454 -6.80 -9.53 -14.16
CA PHE A 454 -6.90 -10.68 -13.25
C PHE A 454 -7.30 -11.97 -13.96
N ALA A 455 -8.36 -11.94 -14.78
CA ALA A 455 -8.78 -13.15 -15.49
C ALA A 455 -7.72 -13.65 -16.50
N ALA A 456 -6.94 -12.74 -17.07
CA ALA A 456 -5.88 -13.08 -18.03
C ALA A 456 -4.63 -13.64 -17.35
N ALA A 457 -4.24 -13.06 -16.21
CA ALA A 457 -3.00 -13.40 -15.51
C ALA A 457 -3.18 -14.50 -14.44
N SER A 458 -4.33 -14.51 -13.78
CA SER A 458 -4.68 -15.36 -12.62
C SER A 458 -5.85 -16.31 -12.91
N GLY A 459 -6.30 -16.37 -14.17
CA GLY A 459 -7.38 -17.25 -14.61
C GLY A 459 -8.76 -16.80 -14.15
N GLN A 460 -9.80 -17.42 -14.71
CA GLN A 460 -11.21 -17.07 -14.48
C GLN A 460 -11.66 -17.18 -13.01
N ALA A 461 -11.02 -18.04 -12.21
CA ALA A 461 -11.31 -18.21 -10.79
C ALA A 461 -11.02 -16.95 -9.96
N SER A 462 -10.12 -16.08 -10.43
CA SER A 462 -9.83 -14.77 -9.81
C SER A 462 -11.06 -13.88 -9.66
N MET A 463 -12.07 -14.06 -10.50
CA MET A 463 -13.31 -13.26 -10.48
C MET A 463 -14.37 -13.80 -9.51
N GLY A 464 -14.10 -14.91 -8.83
CA GLY A 464 -15.01 -15.45 -7.82
C GLY A 464 -14.98 -14.63 -6.52
N TYR A 465 -16.10 -14.57 -5.80
CA TYR A 465 -16.19 -13.97 -4.47
C TYR A 465 -17.08 -14.78 -3.53
N TRP A 466 -16.84 -14.67 -2.23
CA TRP A 466 -17.68 -15.21 -1.17
C TRP A 466 -18.50 -14.11 -0.50
N ASP A 467 -19.62 -14.50 0.09
CA ASP A 467 -20.44 -13.62 0.93
C ASP A 467 -20.88 -14.34 2.21
N GLN A 468 -21.67 -13.66 3.04
CA GLN A 468 -22.15 -14.19 4.33
C GLN A 468 -22.87 -15.54 4.28
N ARG A 469 -23.33 -16.01 3.11
CA ARG A 469 -23.92 -17.35 2.99
C ARG A 469 -22.88 -18.44 3.27
N ILE A 470 -21.62 -18.19 2.89
CA ILE A 470 -20.50 -19.11 3.09
C ILE A 470 -19.60 -18.66 4.23
N LEU A 471 -19.44 -17.33 4.41
CA LEU A 471 -18.58 -16.71 5.41
C LEU A 471 -19.36 -15.91 6.49
N PRO A 472 -20.33 -16.52 7.21
CA PRO A 472 -21.19 -15.79 8.13
C PRO A 472 -20.45 -15.25 9.37
N PHE A 473 -19.42 -15.96 9.86
CA PHE A 473 -18.62 -15.50 11.00
C PHE A 473 -17.82 -14.26 10.62
N TYR A 474 -17.16 -14.25 9.46
CA TYR A 474 -16.41 -13.07 9.00
C TYR A 474 -17.30 -11.85 8.76
N TYR A 475 -18.49 -12.03 8.18
CA TYR A 475 -19.45 -10.94 8.03
C TYR A 475 -19.97 -10.45 9.39
N SER A 476 -20.21 -11.34 10.34
CA SER A 476 -20.57 -10.97 11.71
C SER A 476 -19.43 -10.23 12.41
N LEU A 477 -18.18 -10.63 12.21
CA LEU A 477 -17.00 -9.99 12.78
C LEU A 477 -16.86 -8.56 12.26
N ALA A 478 -16.89 -8.39 10.93
CA ALA A 478 -16.80 -7.10 10.25
C ALA A 478 -18.00 -6.18 10.55
N THR A 479 -19.16 -6.74 10.89
CA THR A 479 -20.33 -5.94 11.32
C THR A 479 -20.12 -5.31 12.70
N ASN A 480 -19.40 -5.98 13.59
CA ASN A 480 -19.24 -5.54 14.98
C ASN A 480 -17.97 -4.70 15.17
N PHE A 481 -16.89 -5.02 14.49
CA PHE A 481 -15.57 -4.42 14.70
C PHE A 481 -15.11 -3.56 13.51
N PRO A 482 -14.18 -2.61 13.73
CA PRO A 482 -13.57 -1.81 12.67
C PRO A 482 -13.05 -2.62 11.49
N VAL A 483 -13.54 -2.29 10.30
CA VAL A 483 -13.02 -2.79 9.02
C VAL A 483 -12.02 -1.78 8.47
N CYS A 484 -10.86 -2.24 7.99
CA CYS A 484 -9.89 -1.40 7.30
C CYS A 484 -10.01 -1.65 5.78
N ASP A 485 -10.78 -0.82 5.07
CA ASP A 485 -11.09 -1.04 3.65
C ASP A 485 -10.04 -0.49 2.68
N ARG A 486 -8.95 0.06 3.23
CA ARG A 486 -7.73 0.51 2.53
C ARG A 486 -6.47 -0.13 3.14
N TYR A 487 -6.58 -1.36 3.63
CA TYR A 487 -5.43 -2.17 4.00
C TYR A 487 -4.98 -3.00 2.79
N PHE A 488 -3.73 -2.81 2.38
CA PHE A 488 -3.11 -3.47 1.23
C PHE A 488 -2.04 -4.45 1.67
N SER A 489 -1.75 -5.47 0.88
CA SER A 489 -0.48 -6.18 1.05
C SER A 489 0.69 -5.23 0.75
N SER A 490 1.87 -5.50 1.30
CA SER A 490 2.99 -4.54 1.22
C SER A 490 3.64 -4.48 -0.16
N THR A 491 3.44 -5.50 -0.99
CA THR A 491 3.99 -5.55 -2.34
C THR A 491 3.14 -6.45 -3.24
N LEU A 492 3.17 -6.18 -4.56
CA LEU A 492 2.59 -7.04 -5.61
C LEU A 492 3.37 -8.36 -5.76
N CYS A 493 3.26 -9.21 -4.75
CA CYS A 493 4.03 -10.45 -4.68
C CYS A 493 3.36 -11.51 -3.81
N GLN A 494 3.90 -12.72 -3.88
CA GLN A 494 3.44 -13.89 -3.13
C GLN A 494 3.57 -13.72 -1.60
N THR A 495 3.08 -14.74 -0.89
CA THR A 495 3.09 -14.94 0.58
C THR A 495 4.40 -14.53 1.26
N TYR A 496 5.54 -15.16 0.93
CA TYR A 496 6.77 -14.98 1.72
C TYR A 496 7.30 -13.54 1.72
N PRO A 497 7.42 -12.85 0.56
CA PRO A 497 7.73 -11.41 0.53
C PRO A 497 6.84 -10.58 1.46
N ASN A 498 5.52 -10.80 1.44
CA ASN A 498 4.58 -10.04 2.25
C ASN A 498 4.64 -10.38 3.75
N ARG A 499 4.82 -11.66 4.11
CA ARG A 499 5.05 -12.07 5.51
C ARG A 499 6.40 -11.54 6.03
N VAL A 500 7.44 -11.49 5.20
CA VAL A 500 8.72 -10.87 5.55
C VAL A 500 8.56 -9.36 5.73
N PHE A 501 7.77 -8.67 4.90
CA PHE A 501 7.41 -7.27 5.13
C PHE A 501 6.76 -7.04 6.50
N MET A 502 5.82 -7.90 6.90
CA MET A 502 5.17 -7.82 8.22
C MET A 502 6.16 -7.94 9.38
N MET A 503 7.28 -8.66 9.20
CA MET A 503 8.27 -8.90 10.26
C MET A 503 9.50 -8.00 10.19
N ALA A 504 9.87 -7.51 9.00
CA ALA A 504 11.15 -6.85 8.73
C ALA A 504 11.02 -5.50 8.00
N ALA A 505 9.81 -5.08 7.64
CA ALA A 505 9.51 -3.87 6.87
C ALA A 505 10.18 -3.81 5.47
N THR A 506 10.62 -4.95 4.95
CA THR A 506 11.20 -5.14 3.62
C THR A 506 10.86 -6.55 3.15
N ALA A 507 10.91 -6.82 1.84
CA ALA A 507 10.92 -8.19 1.32
C ALA A 507 12.35 -8.77 1.23
N ALA A 508 13.38 -7.96 1.48
CA ALA A 508 14.79 -8.35 1.47
C ALA A 508 15.20 -9.14 0.21
N GLY A 509 14.72 -8.67 -0.94
CA GLY A 509 14.97 -9.24 -2.26
C GLY A 509 14.04 -10.38 -2.67
N LEU A 510 13.15 -10.88 -1.81
CA LEU A 510 12.23 -11.95 -2.19
C LEU A 510 11.17 -11.47 -3.21
N THR A 511 10.89 -12.33 -4.19
CA THR A 511 9.83 -12.15 -5.21
C THR A 511 8.90 -13.37 -5.33
N THR A 512 9.00 -14.31 -4.39
CA THR A 512 8.48 -15.68 -4.55
C THR A 512 8.42 -16.42 -3.22
N THR A 513 7.53 -17.39 -3.13
CA THR A 513 7.38 -18.32 -2.00
C THR A 513 8.37 -19.49 -2.06
N ASP A 514 9.05 -19.76 -3.18
CA ASP A 514 9.84 -21.01 -3.31
C ASP A 514 11.31 -20.86 -2.89
N SER A 515 11.70 -19.76 -2.28
CA SER A 515 13.12 -19.46 -2.00
C SER A 515 13.39 -18.79 -0.66
N PRO A 516 12.96 -19.36 0.48
CA PRO A 516 13.43 -18.93 1.79
C PRO A 516 14.83 -19.53 2.11
N PRO A 517 15.62 -18.89 3.00
CA PRO A 517 15.40 -17.57 3.58
C PRO A 517 15.70 -16.44 2.59
N PRO A 518 15.39 -15.15 2.93
CA PRO A 518 15.84 -14.02 2.14
C PRO A 518 17.31 -14.10 1.77
N THR A 519 17.64 -13.81 0.51
CA THR A 519 19.02 -13.85 0.00
C THR A 519 19.91 -12.79 0.64
N VAL A 520 19.30 -11.68 1.06
CA VAL A 520 19.94 -10.62 1.84
C VAL A 520 19.32 -10.60 3.23
N LYS A 521 20.13 -10.54 4.27
CA LYS A 521 19.62 -10.35 5.63
C LYS A 521 19.06 -8.92 5.74
N PRO A 522 17.83 -8.72 6.27
CA PRO A 522 17.32 -7.39 6.54
C PRO A 522 18.32 -6.61 7.42
N PRO A 523 18.78 -5.42 7.00
CA PRO A 523 19.93 -4.76 7.65
C PRO A 523 19.65 -4.34 9.09
N ASN A 524 18.41 -3.99 9.43
CA ASN A 524 17.99 -3.64 10.79
C ASN A 524 17.27 -4.80 11.51
N GLY A 525 17.42 -6.03 10.99
CA GLY A 525 16.83 -7.23 11.57
C GLY A 525 15.32 -7.31 11.41
N GLN A 526 14.68 -8.04 12.31
CA GLN A 526 13.22 -8.16 12.40
C GLN A 526 12.69 -7.44 13.64
N ILE A 527 11.38 -7.19 13.66
CA ILE A 527 10.69 -6.60 14.80
C ILE A 527 10.93 -7.38 16.09
N PHE A 528 11.10 -8.69 16.00
CA PHE A 528 11.38 -9.57 17.12
C PHE A 528 12.74 -9.33 17.77
N ASP A 529 13.77 -8.99 16.98
CA ASP A 529 15.07 -8.59 17.53
C ASP A 529 14.92 -7.32 18.37
N VAL A 530 14.11 -6.37 17.89
CA VAL A 530 13.83 -5.10 18.58
C VAL A 530 13.04 -5.36 19.87
N LEU A 531 12.04 -6.24 19.85
CA LEU A 531 11.28 -6.62 21.04
C LEU A 531 12.18 -7.27 22.10
N GLU A 532 13.06 -8.20 21.70
CA GLU A 532 14.04 -8.86 22.59
C GLU A 532 15.03 -7.85 23.20
N ALA A 533 15.56 -6.94 22.39
CA ALA A 533 16.49 -5.89 22.84
C ALA A 533 15.86 -4.98 23.91
N HIS A 534 14.55 -4.77 23.86
CA HIS A 534 13.78 -3.96 24.81
C HIS A 534 13.05 -4.78 25.88
N LYS A 535 13.30 -6.10 25.98
CA LYS A 535 12.67 -7.01 26.96
C LYS A 535 11.13 -7.03 26.90
N ILE A 536 10.58 -6.83 25.70
CA ILE A 536 9.14 -6.95 25.45
C ILE A 536 8.87 -8.40 25.04
N SER A 537 7.96 -9.05 25.75
CA SER A 537 7.65 -10.45 25.49
C SER A 537 6.95 -10.62 24.15
N TRP A 538 7.35 -11.63 23.41
CA TRP A 538 6.71 -11.99 22.16
C TRP A 538 6.64 -13.50 21.97
N GLY A 539 5.70 -13.96 21.15
CA GLY A 539 5.52 -15.38 20.88
C GLY A 539 4.84 -15.68 19.55
N CYS A 540 4.99 -16.92 19.08
CA CYS A 540 4.32 -17.45 17.90
C CYS A 540 3.65 -18.78 18.25
N TYR A 541 2.32 -18.83 18.17
CA TYR A 541 1.54 -20.06 18.33
C TYR A 541 1.01 -20.49 16.97
N PHE A 542 1.21 -21.75 16.60
CA PHE A 542 0.93 -22.20 15.25
C PHE A 542 0.41 -23.64 15.24
N THR A 543 -0.22 -24.02 14.14
CA THR A 543 -0.78 -25.36 13.95
C THR A 543 0.27 -26.33 13.41
N ASP A 544 1.02 -25.95 12.37
CA ASP A 544 2.02 -26.80 11.71
C ASP A 544 3.40 -26.13 11.53
N ALA A 545 3.46 -24.89 11.06
CA ALA A 545 4.71 -24.14 10.91
C ALA A 545 4.62 -22.70 11.46
N PRO A 546 5.73 -22.12 11.96
CA PRO A 546 5.78 -20.71 12.35
C PRO A 546 6.36 -19.84 11.23
N THR A 547 5.69 -18.74 10.88
CA THR A 547 6.18 -17.74 9.89
C THR A 547 7.58 -17.20 10.16
N PRO A 548 8.03 -16.96 11.41
CA PRO A 548 9.41 -16.54 11.64
C PRO A 548 10.46 -17.60 11.21
N GLY A 549 10.03 -18.84 10.92
CA GLY A 549 10.83 -19.85 10.24
C GLY A 549 11.31 -19.46 8.84
N LEU A 550 10.69 -18.45 8.20
CA LEU A 550 11.13 -17.90 6.91
C LEU A 550 12.54 -17.29 6.96
N PHE A 551 13.08 -16.97 8.13
CA PHE A 551 14.46 -16.49 8.28
C PHE A 551 15.50 -17.62 8.47
N GLY A 552 15.07 -18.87 8.30
CA GLY A 552 15.93 -20.04 8.26
C GLY A 552 16.18 -20.69 9.63
N ALA A 553 16.71 -21.92 9.60
CA ALA A 553 16.87 -22.76 10.78
C ALA A 553 17.77 -22.15 11.87
N GLY A 554 18.79 -21.37 11.49
CA GLY A 554 19.66 -20.67 12.45
C GLY A 554 18.90 -19.61 13.26
N TYR A 555 18.00 -18.85 12.61
CA TYR A 555 17.16 -17.85 13.28
C TYR A 555 16.22 -18.51 14.28
N VAL A 556 15.58 -19.62 13.88
CA VAL A 556 14.70 -20.42 14.75
C VAL A 556 15.48 -21.01 15.93
N SER A 557 16.62 -21.66 15.67
CA SER A 557 17.41 -22.35 16.70
C SER A 557 17.90 -21.41 17.80
N ALA A 558 18.21 -20.15 17.47
CA ALA A 558 18.64 -19.15 18.44
C ALA A 558 17.54 -18.77 19.47
N ARG A 559 16.28 -19.06 19.13
CA ARG A 559 15.06 -18.61 19.83
C ARG A 559 14.21 -19.74 20.40
N THR A 560 14.55 -20.99 20.07
CA THR A 560 13.94 -22.16 20.68
C THR A 560 13.98 -22.05 22.21
N GLY A 561 12.81 -22.13 22.85
CA GLY A 561 12.66 -22.04 24.31
C GLY A 561 12.71 -20.63 24.92
N LYS A 562 12.89 -19.56 24.13
CA LYS A 562 12.96 -18.16 24.61
C LYS A 562 11.72 -17.31 24.27
N SER A 563 11.00 -17.64 23.21
CA SER A 563 9.94 -16.76 22.66
C SER A 563 8.76 -17.53 22.07
N CYS A 564 8.28 -18.56 22.76
CA CYS A 564 7.22 -19.48 22.26
C CYS A 564 7.53 -20.12 20.88
N PHE A 565 8.81 -20.18 20.47
CA PHE A 565 9.26 -21.12 19.44
C PHE A 565 9.45 -22.48 20.09
N GLY A 566 8.51 -23.36 19.82
CA GLY A 566 8.77 -24.79 19.83
C GLY A 566 9.10 -25.25 18.41
N PRO A 567 10.01 -26.22 18.20
CA PRO A 567 9.94 -27.02 16.99
C PRO A 567 8.53 -27.64 16.86
N SER A 568 8.10 -27.97 15.64
CA SER A 568 6.86 -28.73 15.42
C SER A 568 6.79 -29.91 16.38
N GLY A 569 5.75 -29.96 17.23
CA GLY A 569 5.58 -30.98 18.27
C GLY A 569 6.08 -30.61 19.68
N SER A 570 6.66 -29.43 19.90
CA SER A 570 6.95 -28.94 21.26
C SER A 570 5.73 -28.28 21.90
N PRO A 571 5.41 -28.54 23.18
CA PRO A 571 4.20 -28.05 23.84
C PRO A 571 4.05 -26.52 23.91
N GLY A 572 5.12 -25.74 23.73
CA GLY A 572 5.10 -24.29 23.96
C GLY A 572 4.59 -23.42 22.81
N GLY A 573 4.53 -23.95 21.58
CA GLY A 573 4.19 -23.18 20.37
C GLY A 573 2.85 -23.59 19.73
N THR A 574 2.05 -24.46 20.36
CA THR A 574 0.82 -24.96 19.77
C THR A 574 -0.38 -24.04 20.00
N ILE A 575 -1.47 -24.22 19.24
CA ILE A 575 -2.74 -23.53 19.52
C ILE A 575 -3.31 -23.87 20.91
N GLN A 576 -3.04 -25.08 21.42
CA GLN A 576 -3.39 -25.44 22.80
C GLN A 576 -2.56 -24.64 23.82
N ALA A 577 -1.30 -24.35 23.52
CA ALA A 577 -0.45 -23.49 24.36
C ALA A 577 -0.94 -22.03 24.37
N PHE A 578 -1.45 -21.53 23.24
CA PHE A 578 -2.12 -20.23 23.18
C PHE A 578 -3.33 -20.19 24.12
N GLN A 579 -4.19 -21.21 24.07
CA GLN A 579 -5.35 -21.32 24.97
C GLN A 579 -4.93 -21.41 26.43
N ALA A 580 -3.86 -22.15 26.75
CA ALA A 580 -3.31 -22.23 28.09
C ALA A 580 -2.74 -20.88 28.57
N ALA A 581 -2.07 -20.13 27.70
CA ALA A 581 -1.54 -18.80 28.01
C ALA A 581 -2.65 -17.78 28.28
N LEU A 582 -3.76 -17.85 27.52
CA LEU A 582 -4.97 -17.06 27.78
C LEU A 582 -5.57 -17.39 29.14
N ALA A 583 -5.75 -18.69 29.45
CA ALA A 583 -6.33 -19.13 30.72
C ALA A 583 -5.46 -18.76 31.93
N ALA A 584 -4.13 -18.76 31.77
CA ALA A 584 -3.18 -18.41 32.81
C ALA A 584 -2.88 -16.90 32.90
N ASN A 585 -3.42 -16.07 32.01
CA ASN A 585 -3.08 -14.64 31.88
C ASN A 585 -1.57 -14.39 31.65
N THR A 586 -0.92 -15.27 30.90
CA THR A 586 0.52 -15.21 30.60
C THR A 586 0.84 -14.93 29.13
N LEU A 587 -0.15 -14.47 28.37
CA LEU A 587 0.01 -14.17 26.95
C LEU A 587 1.14 -13.13 26.72
N PRO A 588 2.04 -13.31 25.74
CA PRO A 588 3.06 -12.32 25.40
C PRO A 588 2.47 -10.98 24.93
N SER A 589 3.27 -9.92 25.00
CA SER A 589 2.87 -8.58 24.54
C SER A 589 2.66 -8.49 23.02
N VAL A 590 3.46 -9.22 22.23
CA VAL A 590 3.24 -9.36 20.78
C VAL A 590 3.12 -10.83 20.43
N THR A 591 1.99 -11.24 19.88
CA THR A 591 1.70 -12.66 19.63
C THR A 591 1.26 -12.89 18.19
N LEU A 592 1.97 -13.76 17.47
CA LEU A 592 1.49 -14.35 16.23
C LEU A 592 0.64 -15.59 16.54
N VAL A 593 -0.51 -15.74 15.88
CA VAL A 593 -1.34 -16.96 15.96
C VAL A 593 -1.65 -17.43 14.54
N GLU A 594 -1.19 -18.63 14.19
CA GLU A 594 -1.19 -19.11 12.81
C GLU A 594 -1.99 -20.40 12.62
N GLY A 595 -2.82 -20.40 11.57
CA GLY A 595 -3.54 -21.58 11.12
C GLY A 595 -2.60 -22.62 10.53
N GLY A 596 -3.14 -23.79 10.22
CA GLY A 596 -2.40 -24.82 9.50
C GLY A 596 -2.35 -24.53 8.02
N TYR A 597 -1.14 -24.33 7.47
CA TYR A 597 -0.89 -24.06 6.04
C TYR A 597 -1.41 -25.16 5.10
N ARG A 598 -1.70 -26.35 5.63
CA ARG A 598 -2.22 -27.45 4.81
C ARG A 598 -3.72 -27.41 4.58
N TYR A 599 -4.52 -26.97 5.56
CA TYR A 599 -5.97 -27.20 5.57
C TYR A 599 -6.81 -26.05 6.14
N SER A 600 -6.19 -25.02 6.72
CA SER A 600 -6.91 -23.97 7.44
C SER A 600 -6.29 -22.58 7.27
N SER A 601 -5.31 -22.41 6.39
CA SER A 601 -4.77 -21.09 6.03
C SER A 601 -5.62 -20.36 5.00
N GLU A 602 -6.51 -21.11 4.32
CA GLU A 602 -7.34 -20.67 3.19
C GLU A 602 -6.56 -20.56 1.86
N GLU A 603 -5.34 -21.09 1.79
CA GLU A 603 -4.66 -21.20 0.49
C GLU A 603 -5.41 -22.15 -0.46
N ASN A 604 -5.51 -21.81 -1.75
CA ASN A 604 -6.10 -22.70 -2.75
C ASN A 604 -5.40 -24.08 -2.77
N PRO A 605 -6.13 -25.22 -2.78
CA PRO A 605 -7.58 -25.36 -2.94
C PRO A 605 -8.32 -25.68 -1.63
N GLN A 606 -7.93 -25.10 -0.50
CA GLN A 606 -8.55 -25.39 0.80
C GLN A 606 -10.02 -24.93 0.89
N ASP A 607 -10.75 -25.46 1.87
CA ASP A 607 -12.08 -24.94 2.20
C ASP A 607 -11.97 -23.69 3.06
N VAL A 608 -12.45 -22.55 2.54
CA VAL A 608 -12.45 -21.26 3.26
C VAL A 608 -13.23 -21.30 4.57
N GLN A 609 -14.18 -22.24 4.72
CA GLN A 609 -14.93 -22.40 5.97
C GLN A 609 -14.08 -23.04 7.08
N THR A 610 -13.03 -23.79 6.72
CA THR A 610 -12.10 -24.38 7.70
C THR A 610 -11.19 -23.30 8.29
N GLY A 611 -10.68 -22.38 7.48
CA GLY A 611 -9.92 -21.22 7.97
C GLY A 611 -10.78 -20.25 8.79
N GLN A 612 -12.01 -19.98 8.35
CA GLN A 612 -12.99 -19.24 9.14
C GLN A 612 -13.24 -19.88 10.51
N ALA A 613 -13.33 -21.21 10.58
CA ALA A 613 -13.50 -21.93 11.84
C ALA A 613 -12.26 -21.79 12.76
N PHE A 614 -11.05 -21.80 12.20
CA PHE A 614 -9.82 -21.53 12.93
C PHE A 614 -9.82 -20.12 13.54
N VAL A 615 -10.07 -19.08 12.74
CA VAL A 615 -10.10 -17.68 13.22
C VAL A 615 -11.19 -17.48 14.29
N ALA A 616 -12.36 -18.09 14.10
CA ALA A 616 -13.42 -18.07 15.10
C ALA A 616 -13.00 -18.74 16.42
N GLY A 617 -12.23 -19.83 16.36
CA GLY A 617 -11.65 -20.48 17.53
C GLY A 617 -10.69 -19.57 18.31
N VAL A 618 -9.81 -18.86 17.61
CA VAL A 618 -8.86 -17.91 18.22
C VAL A 618 -9.61 -16.77 18.92
N ILE A 619 -10.57 -16.14 18.23
CA ILE A 619 -11.34 -15.01 18.78
C ILE A 619 -12.22 -15.46 19.95
N ARG A 620 -12.85 -16.63 19.86
CA ARG A 620 -13.66 -17.19 20.97
C ARG A 620 -12.80 -17.50 22.20
N ALA A 621 -11.60 -18.03 22.01
CA ALA A 621 -10.66 -18.26 23.10
C ALA A 621 -10.28 -16.94 23.80
N LEU A 622 -9.98 -15.90 23.02
CA LEU A 622 -9.71 -14.56 23.56
C LEU A 622 -10.92 -13.98 24.32
N PHE A 623 -12.13 -14.07 23.77
CA PHE A 623 -13.36 -13.60 24.43
C PHE A 623 -13.63 -14.32 25.76
N SER A 624 -13.17 -15.56 25.89
CA SER A 624 -13.32 -16.37 27.11
C SER A 624 -12.29 -16.04 28.19
N ALA A 625 -11.30 -15.19 27.90
CA ALA A 625 -10.26 -14.77 28.83
C ALA A 625 -10.41 -13.26 29.18
N PRO A 626 -11.35 -12.87 30.06
CA PRO A 626 -11.74 -11.47 30.27
C PRO A 626 -10.58 -10.56 30.72
N ALA A 627 -9.66 -11.08 31.53
CA ALA A 627 -8.49 -10.33 31.97
C ALA A 627 -7.55 -10.00 30.81
N VAL A 628 -7.34 -10.94 29.88
CA VAL A 628 -6.54 -10.70 28.66
C VAL A 628 -7.32 -9.86 27.65
N TRP A 629 -8.60 -10.18 27.40
CA TRP A 629 -9.49 -9.46 26.48
C TRP A 629 -9.47 -7.96 26.74
N SER A 630 -9.66 -7.55 28.01
CA SER A 630 -9.71 -6.14 28.42
C SER A 630 -8.51 -5.30 28.00
N LYS A 631 -7.38 -5.96 27.69
CA LYS A 631 -6.08 -5.38 27.36
C LYS A 631 -5.56 -5.79 25.98
N SER A 632 -6.40 -6.34 25.12
CA SER A 632 -5.95 -6.91 23.84
C SER A 632 -6.39 -6.10 22.64
N MET A 633 -5.54 -6.11 21.61
CA MET A 633 -5.86 -5.72 20.24
C MET A 633 -5.49 -6.89 19.33
N LEU A 634 -6.49 -7.55 18.75
CA LEU A 634 -6.28 -8.58 17.74
C LEU A 634 -6.47 -7.97 16.34
N ILE A 635 -5.48 -8.17 15.47
CA ILE A 635 -5.50 -7.77 14.06
C ILE A 635 -5.68 -9.04 13.24
N PHE A 636 -6.86 -9.20 12.65
CA PHE A 636 -7.16 -10.25 11.68
C PHE A 636 -6.93 -9.70 10.28
N THR A 637 -6.04 -10.33 9.51
CA THR A 637 -5.68 -9.91 8.15
C THR A 637 -5.24 -11.07 7.26
N TYR A 638 -4.89 -10.79 6.00
CA TYR A 638 -4.28 -11.72 5.06
C TYR A 638 -2.90 -11.23 4.62
N ASP A 639 -2.05 -12.12 4.12
CA ASP A 639 -0.72 -11.81 3.62
C ASP A 639 -0.73 -11.15 2.22
N GLU A 640 -1.59 -11.60 1.32
CA GLU A 640 -1.79 -11.05 -0.02
C GLU A 640 -3.14 -11.49 -0.62
N GLY A 641 -3.41 -11.09 -1.88
CA GLY A 641 -4.72 -11.20 -2.51
C GLY A 641 -5.07 -12.55 -3.14
N GLY A 642 -4.16 -13.52 -3.18
CA GLY A 642 -4.33 -14.86 -3.76
C GLY A 642 -4.44 -14.89 -5.28
N GLY A 643 -4.22 -13.75 -5.93
CA GLY A 643 -4.59 -13.54 -7.33
C GLY A 643 -6.10 -13.36 -7.55
N TYR A 644 -6.90 -13.15 -6.50
CA TYR A 644 -8.30 -12.77 -6.62
C TYR A 644 -8.46 -11.29 -6.92
N TYR A 645 -9.50 -10.97 -7.67
CA TYR A 645 -9.82 -9.62 -8.11
C TYR A 645 -10.02 -8.68 -6.91
N ASP A 646 -9.47 -7.46 -7.02
CA ASP A 646 -9.87 -6.31 -6.21
C ASP A 646 -9.99 -5.08 -7.12
N HIS A 647 -11.00 -4.24 -6.90
CA HIS A 647 -11.26 -3.10 -7.76
C HIS A 647 -10.38 -1.88 -7.47
N VAL A 648 -9.71 -1.83 -6.32
CA VAL A 648 -8.93 -0.66 -5.91
C VAL A 648 -7.48 -0.86 -6.34
N ALA A 649 -7.03 0.02 -7.23
CA ALA A 649 -5.63 0.07 -7.63
C ALA A 649 -4.72 0.33 -6.41
N PRO A 650 -3.73 -0.53 -6.16
CA PRO A 650 -2.79 -0.31 -5.07
C PRO A 650 -1.99 1.00 -5.26
N PRO A 651 -1.88 1.84 -4.23
CA PRO A 651 -1.13 3.09 -4.33
C PRO A 651 0.38 2.86 -4.38
N VAL A 652 1.11 3.89 -4.80
CA VAL A 652 2.57 3.94 -4.60
C VAL A 652 2.89 3.92 -3.12
N ALA A 653 4.07 3.43 -2.80
CA ALA A 653 4.53 3.29 -1.43
C ALA A 653 6.02 3.66 -1.31
N VAL A 654 6.41 4.02 -0.09
CA VAL A 654 7.79 4.39 0.23
C VAL A 654 8.70 3.17 0.04
N SER A 655 9.79 3.27 -0.71
CA SER A 655 10.78 2.19 -0.78
C SER A 655 11.30 1.87 0.64
N PRO A 656 11.57 0.59 0.99
CA PRO A 656 12.25 0.25 2.24
C PRO A 656 13.53 1.06 2.48
N GLY A 657 14.23 1.43 1.41
CA GLY A 657 15.44 2.27 1.48
C GLY A 657 16.60 1.57 2.18
N ASP A 658 16.64 0.24 2.12
CA ASP A 658 17.59 -0.64 2.78
C ASP A 658 18.65 -1.20 1.81
N GLY A 659 18.62 -0.76 0.54
CA GLY A 659 19.51 -1.19 -0.53
C GLY A 659 19.17 -2.58 -1.10
N THR A 660 18.05 -3.18 -0.68
CA THR A 660 17.56 -4.43 -1.26
C THR A 660 16.59 -4.14 -2.40
N HIS A 661 16.72 -4.92 -3.47
CA HIS A 661 15.90 -4.83 -4.67
C HIS A 661 15.29 -6.19 -4.99
N PRO A 662 14.14 -6.26 -5.68
CA PRO A 662 13.57 -7.53 -6.13
C PRO A 662 14.61 -8.42 -6.84
N ALA A 663 14.92 -9.56 -6.24
CA ALA A 663 15.85 -10.54 -6.82
C ALA A 663 15.07 -11.42 -7.82
N LEU A 664 14.87 -10.88 -9.01
CA LEU A 664 14.12 -11.54 -10.08
C LEU A 664 14.76 -12.90 -10.43
N LYS A 665 13.94 -13.95 -10.43
CA LYS A 665 14.30 -15.30 -10.90
C LYS A 665 14.39 -15.32 -12.42
N PRO A 666 15.13 -16.29 -13.01
CA PRO A 666 15.11 -16.50 -14.47
C PRO A 666 13.68 -16.63 -14.99
N GLY A 667 13.32 -15.81 -15.98
CA GLY A 667 11.98 -15.76 -16.57
C GLY A 667 11.01 -14.77 -15.94
N GLN A 668 11.32 -14.21 -14.76
CA GLN A 668 10.53 -13.13 -14.17
C GLN A 668 10.83 -11.79 -14.86
N GLN A 669 9.80 -10.98 -15.06
CA GLN A 669 9.94 -9.66 -15.66
C GLN A 669 10.32 -8.61 -14.61
N SER A 670 11.12 -7.63 -15.03
CA SER A 670 11.30 -6.41 -14.25
C SER A 670 10.17 -5.44 -14.58
N TYR A 671 9.47 -4.98 -13.55
CA TYR A 671 8.44 -3.93 -13.67
C TYR A 671 8.94 -2.56 -13.21
N GLY A 672 10.25 -2.44 -12.93
CA GLY A 672 10.84 -1.21 -12.39
C GLY A 672 10.36 -0.84 -10.98
N ASP A 673 9.59 -1.73 -10.34
CA ASP A 673 9.06 -1.53 -9.00
C ASP A 673 10.05 -2.05 -7.96
N ASP A 674 10.65 -1.14 -7.20
CA ASP A 674 11.60 -1.47 -6.12
C ASP A 674 10.88 -1.61 -4.76
N TYR A 675 9.82 -2.43 -4.74
CA TYR A 675 8.86 -2.50 -3.63
C TYR A 675 8.19 -1.15 -3.31
N THR A 676 8.10 -0.28 -4.32
CA THR A 676 7.50 1.06 -4.30
C THR A 676 6.02 1.05 -4.66
N ARG A 677 5.40 -0.12 -4.75
CA ARG A 677 3.97 -0.32 -4.99
C ARG A 677 3.39 -1.24 -3.92
N LEU A 678 2.28 -0.84 -3.31
CA LEU A 678 1.51 -1.77 -2.47
C LEU A 678 0.96 -2.91 -3.33
N GLY A 679 0.68 -4.06 -2.72
CA GLY A 679 -0.11 -5.10 -3.36
C GLY A 679 -1.62 -4.85 -3.24
N PHE A 680 -2.44 -5.81 -3.65
CA PHE A 680 -3.91 -5.66 -3.61
C PHE A 680 -4.44 -5.52 -2.18
N ARG A 681 -5.64 -4.93 -2.06
CA ARG A 681 -6.30 -4.86 -0.75
C ARG A 681 -6.57 -6.25 -0.21
N VAL A 682 -6.42 -6.40 1.10
CA VAL A 682 -6.70 -7.64 1.84
C VAL A 682 -7.76 -7.40 2.91
N PRO A 683 -8.58 -8.41 3.27
CA PRO A 683 -9.52 -8.29 4.37
C PRO A 683 -8.78 -7.97 5.68
N THR A 684 -9.18 -6.92 6.40
CA THR A 684 -8.60 -6.59 7.70
C THR A 684 -9.65 -6.09 8.69
N VAL A 685 -9.67 -6.67 9.89
CA VAL A 685 -10.56 -6.29 11.00
C VAL A 685 -9.76 -6.15 12.29
N VAL A 686 -9.99 -5.06 13.04
CA VAL A 686 -9.36 -4.82 14.35
C VAL A 686 -10.34 -5.19 15.47
N VAL A 687 -10.02 -6.24 16.23
CA VAL A 687 -10.86 -6.82 17.28
C VAL A 687 -10.29 -6.49 18.66
N SER A 688 -10.96 -5.64 19.40
CA SER A 688 -10.52 -5.16 20.73
C SER A 688 -11.72 -4.66 21.54
N PRO A 689 -11.70 -4.75 22.90
CA PRO A 689 -12.69 -4.05 23.72
C PRO A 689 -12.73 -2.54 23.44
N TRP A 690 -11.60 -1.98 23.01
CA TRP A 690 -11.41 -0.55 22.75
C TRP A 690 -11.78 -0.14 21.32
N SER A 691 -12.25 -1.07 20.49
CA SER A 691 -12.58 -0.79 19.11
C SER A 691 -13.74 0.21 18.97
N LYS A 692 -13.69 1.08 17.96
CA LYS A 692 -14.81 1.94 17.60
C LYS A 692 -15.94 1.12 16.97
N ALA A 693 -17.14 1.19 17.55
CA ALA A 693 -18.31 0.49 17.00
C ALA A 693 -18.78 1.12 15.68
N GLY A 694 -19.11 0.28 14.69
CA GLY A 694 -19.64 0.71 13.38
C GLY A 694 -18.71 1.62 12.58
N PHE A 695 -17.40 1.50 12.82
CA PHE A 695 -16.35 2.29 12.19
C PHE A 695 -15.72 1.54 11.01
N THR A 696 -15.36 2.29 9.97
CA THR A 696 -14.53 1.80 8.88
C THR A 696 -13.36 2.76 8.75
N SER A 697 -12.14 2.24 8.80
CA SER A 697 -10.96 3.03 8.53
C SER A 697 -10.69 3.04 7.02
N HIS A 698 -10.53 4.25 6.50
CA HIS A 698 -10.10 4.53 5.12
C HIS A 698 -8.64 4.95 5.05
N THR A 699 -7.92 4.86 6.17
CA THR A 699 -6.48 5.11 6.20
C THR A 699 -5.79 4.04 5.37
N VAL A 700 -4.82 4.45 4.57
CA VAL A 700 -4.02 3.50 3.79
C VAL A 700 -3.06 2.79 4.73
N TYR A 701 -3.20 1.48 4.79
CA TYR A 701 -2.35 0.60 5.58
C TYR A 701 -1.67 -0.41 4.68
N ASP A 702 -0.53 -0.92 5.15
CA ASP A 702 0.03 -2.18 4.68
C ASP A 702 0.54 -3.02 5.86
N HIS A 703 1.24 -4.14 5.61
CA HIS A 703 1.74 -4.97 6.70
C HIS A 703 2.70 -4.26 7.64
N THR A 704 3.34 -3.19 7.18
CA THR A 704 4.20 -2.38 8.03
C THR A 704 3.41 -1.45 8.95
N SER A 705 2.10 -1.30 8.76
CA SER A 705 1.21 -0.67 9.73
C SER A 705 1.05 -1.48 11.02
N ILE A 706 1.18 -2.82 10.96
CA ILE A 706 1.28 -3.67 12.16
C ILE A 706 2.55 -3.31 12.94
N LEU A 707 3.68 -3.18 12.22
CA LEU A 707 4.97 -2.76 12.80
C LEU A 707 4.88 -1.36 13.41
N ALA A 708 4.31 -0.39 12.68
CA ALA A 708 4.10 0.96 13.18
C ALA A 708 3.23 0.96 14.45
N THR A 709 2.22 0.09 14.54
CA THR A 709 1.37 -0.05 15.73
C THR A 709 2.17 -0.57 16.93
N ILE A 710 2.96 -1.64 16.75
CA ILE A 710 3.87 -2.18 17.78
C ILE A 710 4.88 -1.11 18.21
N GLN A 711 5.52 -0.45 17.25
CA GLN A 711 6.52 0.57 17.52
C GLN A 711 5.94 1.77 18.25
N ARG A 712 4.73 2.21 17.89
CA ARG A 712 4.04 3.30 18.57
C ARG A 712 3.65 2.90 20.00
N ARG A 713 3.25 1.64 20.21
CA ARG A 713 2.84 1.11 21.52
C ARG A 713 3.98 1.10 22.54
N TRP A 714 5.21 0.77 22.14
CA TRP A 714 6.37 0.70 23.05
C TRP A 714 7.50 1.67 22.70
N ASN A 715 7.22 2.68 21.87
CA ASN A 715 8.18 3.64 21.35
C ASN A 715 9.48 2.97 20.82
N LEU A 716 9.34 2.03 19.91
CA LEU A 716 10.46 1.24 19.36
C LEU A 716 10.99 1.83 18.04
N PRO A 717 12.27 1.65 17.72
CA PRO A 717 12.85 2.14 16.47
C PRO A 717 12.20 1.50 15.24
N ALA A 718 12.08 2.29 14.16
CA ALA A 718 11.71 1.78 12.84
C ALA A 718 12.81 0.89 12.25
N LEU A 719 12.43 -0.14 11.49
CA LEU A 719 13.33 -1.07 10.82
C LEU A 719 13.80 -0.52 9.48
N THR A 720 12.95 0.18 8.74
CA THR A 720 13.23 0.70 7.39
C THR A 720 12.58 2.07 7.23
N LYS A 721 12.62 2.66 6.02
CA LYS A 721 11.79 3.83 5.71
C LYS A 721 10.30 3.47 5.58
N ARG A 722 9.99 2.21 5.29
CA ARG A 722 8.63 1.77 4.98
C ARG A 722 7.71 1.81 6.21
N ASP A 723 8.10 1.13 7.28
CA ASP A 723 7.39 1.15 8.56
C ASP A 723 7.51 2.50 9.29
N ALA A 724 8.59 3.24 9.05
CA ALA A 724 8.74 4.60 9.56
C ALA A 724 7.68 5.58 9.01
N ALA A 725 7.28 5.38 7.75
CA ALA A 725 6.23 6.16 7.07
C ALA A 725 4.82 5.58 7.26
N ALA A 726 4.70 4.34 7.75
CA ALA A 726 3.43 3.66 7.86
C ALA A 726 2.54 4.24 8.97
N MET A 727 1.24 4.28 8.70
CA MET A 727 0.25 4.69 9.68
C MET A 727 -0.06 3.53 10.64
N PRO A 728 -0.10 3.74 11.97
CA PRO A 728 -0.54 2.73 12.92
C PRO A 728 -2.07 2.55 12.86
N LEU A 729 -2.57 1.37 13.24
CA LEU A 729 -4.01 1.05 13.28
C LEU A 729 -4.74 1.66 14.50
N SER A 730 -4.14 2.63 15.18
CA SER A 730 -4.70 3.22 16.40
C SER A 730 -5.98 4.01 16.16
N ASP A 731 -6.25 4.43 14.91
CA ASP A 731 -7.51 5.11 14.56
C ASP A 731 -8.75 4.21 14.73
N CYS A 732 -8.56 2.89 14.78
CA CYS A 732 -9.63 1.91 14.99
C CYS A 732 -10.08 1.86 16.47
N LEU A 733 -9.33 2.46 17.39
CA LEU A 733 -9.58 2.40 18.82
C LEU A 733 -10.07 3.74 19.37
N VAL A 734 -10.86 3.70 20.45
CA VAL A 734 -11.20 4.91 21.22
C VAL A 734 -10.02 5.32 22.11
N ALA A 735 -9.73 6.62 22.17
CA ALA A 735 -8.63 7.16 22.98
C ALA A 735 -8.95 7.23 24.48
N SER A 736 -10.23 7.30 24.84
CA SER A 736 -10.68 7.51 26.22
C SER A 736 -12.14 7.10 26.39
N GLY A 737 -12.59 7.04 27.65
CA GLY A 737 -13.97 6.67 28.00
C GLY A 737 -14.13 5.16 28.20
N PRO A 738 -15.38 4.68 28.38
CA PRO A 738 -15.64 3.26 28.53
C PRO A 738 -15.32 2.50 27.24
N ALA A 739 -14.73 1.32 27.38
CA ALA A 739 -14.45 0.43 26.26
C ALA A 739 -15.77 -0.04 25.60
N PRO A 740 -16.02 0.27 24.30
CA PRO A 740 -17.30 -0.02 23.65
C PRO A 740 -17.65 -1.52 23.62
N PHE A 741 -16.63 -2.38 23.61
CA PHE A 741 -16.76 -3.83 23.62
C PHE A 741 -16.16 -4.43 24.90
N ALA A 742 -16.28 -3.74 26.05
CA ALA A 742 -15.87 -4.27 27.35
C ALA A 742 -16.41 -5.69 27.57
N THR A 743 -17.69 -5.90 27.25
CA THR A 743 -18.28 -7.22 27.06
C THR A 743 -18.16 -7.62 25.58
N PRO A 744 -17.53 -8.76 25.26
CA PRO A 744 -17.46 -9.22 23.88
C PRO A 744 -18.86 -9.40 23.25
N PRO A 745 -19.06 -8.97 21.99
CA PRO A 745 -20.32 -9.19 21.31
C PRO A 745 -20.52 -10.67 20.97
N GLN A 746 -21.77 -11.09 20.81
CA GLN A 746 -22.08 -12.39 20.24
C GLN A 746 -21.85 -12.35 18.72
N LEU A 747 -21.01 -13.26 18.22
CA LEU A 747 -20.72 -13.41 16.81
C LEU A 747 -21.43 -14.65 16.26
N VAL A 748 -21.87 -14.58 15.00
CA VAL A 748 -22.45 -15.73 14.29
C VAL A 748 -21.40 -16.84 14.20
N ALA A 749 -21.76 -18.07 14.58
CA ALA A 749 -20.84 -19.20 14.50
C ALA A 749 -20.47 -19.52 13.04
N PRO A 750 -19.22 -19.93 12.76
CA PRO A 750 -18.86 -20.46 11.46
C PRO A 750 -19.63 -21.77 11.19
N PRO A 751 -19.91 -22.11 9.93
CA PRO A 751 -20.43 -23.42 9.58
C PRO A 751 -19.46 -24.51 10.03
N PRO A 752 -19.94 -25.69 10.43
CA PRO A 752 -19.06 -26.82 10.74
C PRO A 752 -18.23 -27.17 9.51
N ALA A 753 -16.91 -27.13 9.65
CA ALA A 753 -15.95 -27.53 8.64
C ALA A 753 -14.79 -28.25 9.32
N THR A 754 -14.32 -29.32 8.70
CA THR A 754 -13.23 -30.16 9.20
C THR A 754 -12.05 -30.15 8.24
N GLU A 755 -10.87 -30.56 8.71
CA GLU A 755 -9.74 -30.80 7.80
C GLU A 755 -10.08 -31.77 6.67
N GLN A 756 -10.99 -32.73 6.91
CA GLN A 756 -11.41 -33.67 5.88
C GLN A 756 -12.22 -32.97 4.79
N ASP A 757 -13.05 -31.99 5.13
CA ASP A 757 -13.78 -31.17 4.16
C ASP A 757 -12.80 -30.37 3.30
N SER A 758 -11.80 -29.74 3.91
CA SER A 758 -10.74 -29.06 3.16
C SER A 758 -9.93 -30.00 2.26
N LYS A 759 -9.64 -31.23 2.69
CA LYS A 759 -8.97 -32.24 1.85
C LYS A 759 -9.84 -32.61 0.63
N ASN A 760 -11.16 -32.64 0.82
CA ASN A 760 -12.09 -32.99 -0.24
C ASN A 760 -12.17 -31.92 -1.34
N CYS A 761 -11.81 -30.66 -1.06
CA CYS A 761 -11.80 -29.60 -2.07
C CYS A 761 -10.76 -29.82 -3.19
N SER A 762 -9.72 -30.62 -2.94
CA SER A 762 -8.77 -31.05 -3.97
C SER A 762 -9.40 -32.01 -5.00
N ASN A 763 -10.58 -32.59 -4.74
CA ASN A 763 -11.25 -33.49 -5.67
C ASN A 763 -11.85 -32.72 -6.86
N PRO A 764 -11.63 -33.16 -8.11
CA PRO A 764 -12.25 -32.55 -9.29
C PRO A 764 -13.78 -32.49 -9.15
N GLY A 765 -14.34 -31.27 -9.16
CA GLY A 765 -15.78 -31.03 -9.07
C GLY A 765 -16.31 -30.64 -7.69
N ALA A 766 -15.52 -30.77 -6.62
CA ALA A 766 -15.94 -30.37 -5.25
C ALA A 766 -16.30 -28.87 -5.16
N ALA A 767 -15.53 -28.03 -5.84
CA ALA A 767 -15.76 -26.58 -5.90
C ALA A 767 -16.85 -26.14 -6.90
N GLY A 768 -17.40 -27.06 -7.70
CA GLY A 768 -18.32 -26.73 -8.78
C GLY A 768 -17.60 -26.21 -10.04
N ALA A 769 -18.38 -25.61 -10.95
CA ALA A 769 -17.91 -25.15 -12.26
C ALA A 769 -18.09 -23.63 -12.41
N PHE A 770 -17.27 -23.04 -13.27
CA PHE A 770 -17.37 -21.62 -13.63
C PHE A 770 -18.69 -21.31 -14.33
N PRO A 771 -19.25 -20.11 -14.12
CA PRO A 771 -20.32 -19.63 -15.00
C PRO A 771 -19.81 -19.51 -16.44
N ALA A 772 -20.70 -19.70 -17.42
CA ALA A 772 -20.36 -19.49 -18.82
C ALA A 772 -19.96 -18.02 -19.07
N PRO A 773 -18.99 -17.74 -19.97
CA PRO A 773 -18.58 -16.38 -20.30
C PRO A 773 -19.77 -15.49 -20.71
N GLY A 774 -19.72 -14.22 -20.33
CA GLY A 774 -20.76 -13.24 -20.66
C GLY A 774 -22.10 -13.38 -19.92
N ARG A 775 -22.17 -14.17 -18.84
CA ARG A 775 -23.33 -14.25 -17.94
C ARG A 775 -23.14 -13.47 -16.64
#